data_AF-A0A6A6ZG20-F1
#
_entry.id   AF-A0A6A6ZG20-F1
#
_cell.length_a   1.000
_cell.length_b   1.000
_cell.length_c   1.000
_cell.angle_alpha   90.00
_cell.angle_beta   90.00
_cell.angle_gamma   90.00
#
_symmetry.space_group_name_H-M   'P 1'
#
loop_
_entity.id
_entity.type
_entity.pdbx_description
1 polymer ?
#
loop_
_entity_poly.entity_id
_entity_poly.type
_entity_poly.pdbx_seq_one_letter_code
_entity_poly.pdbx_strand_id
1 'polypeptide(L)'
;MATPTSVNASLASSTDKEAPSSSIKPLDAVRAQKVPPPESAESIWLRRFAILSFWVVVVFLGLPIWLKTTAIYRSELPLQEMTEWAEGRVCKPAFPLRIAVEAPMTSFEAENLLHATQQTLDSLNEFPAHQLRLLRADALYTANVSQQIVSDGTSIGTEDVALRLRLIPVETGSTPRANLLPYSPTLDIYYSTDQVPTPSSTDSTLVGFIAQELHALFAEERTQLAHMLSTAPNTDTTKLPPLTSDRFSDLERQSTRALKYAPTYHLTFSLFSPTYSPSAWDIETALRTYLNPLLESFSAISNFTVDTQVQLYATFSPSISQPEFDEDSKAWTLRKEDLSGFINAAEWPLSPSIGEGPTVNFILYVPDQTQSPLLIKENSGNSWLIPQWGGVHILNLADGAFLEKLTADALAPAMHTFSDQLISLFGLPQAPASLPLRIATLERVRAASLITSTSSTLGALAQVYQKLPSIPVPDNVAQSAALTIKHLQQACEYLQEGRFQRALENARVAQVEAEKAFFERSMVGQVYFPDEHKVAVYLPLLGPVAVPLIMAALKELKSMMKREPPRSRPVEFGRLLNPDVFLTRKNQLPSSAMIKSSRTVLVHCLIILLYSISPDFPSLKQAIITLYLVPCCPLTPTTNTHRMPLSQQGVQGVKDVINGFVRDGSPGLVFSAIDKAGNILVEHAAGTVGVDSSERMDKDATIFWIASCTKLVTTIAVLQLVEQGKISLDDADFVKKITPEIKEKKVYADGVTPAEQEKDVTVRMLLSHTAGFAYAFIDPRIQIEGGIEGVNGDKNDILNGRLVNQPGSMWEYGTNIDWAGIIVERVSGQYLGEYFAEHIFAPLGINPEGASMFPTKDAQKHLAHMHQRDADGKLKEREHLYKAPLSRTTKEQQDQCLQSGGAGLYAKPKEYVKILGAILNDGKSPQTGKQILKKESVDSMWENQIPNQPDFARNGPPPANPMLVNQTPEFYPQAGNPPQGWGFGGFLTIQPGESGRGANTMWWMGLANCFWWIDREKGVAGILGAQVLPNGDPKVIPAWFMCEKTIYDNLE
;
A
#
# COMPACT_ATOMS: atom_id res chain seq x y z
N MET A 1 40.62 22.51 16.28
CA MET A 1 41.71 21.64 16.77
C MET A 1 41.53 20.27 16.12
N ALA A 2 42.53 19.56 15.62
CA ALA A 2 43.94 19.92 15.38
C ALA A 2 44.55 19.06 14.25
N THR A 3 45.56 19.59 13.57
CA THR A 3 46.60 18.84 12.81
C THR A 3 47.68 18.36 13.80
N PRO A 4 48.47 17.27 13.58
CA PRO A 4 49.64 17.36 12.67
C PRO A 4 50.28 16.05 12.09
N THR A 5 51.21 16.22 11.12
CA THR A 5 52.48 15.42 10.87
C THR A 5 52.43 13.92 10.48
N SER A 6 53.43 13.24 9.85
CA SER A 6 54.61 13.52 8.96
C SER A 6 55.35 12.16 8.63
N VAL A 7 56.51 11.94 7.96
CA VAL A 7 57.62 12.75 7.37
C VAL A 7 58.49 11.89 6.37
N ASN A 8 59.16 12.51 5.37
CA ASN A 8 60.31 12.01 4.54
C ASN A 8 60.11 10.67 3.73
N ALA A 9 61.00 10.18 2.83
CA ALA A 9 62.35 10.51 2.31
C ALA A 9 62.51 9.91 0.85
N SER A 10 63.60 9.97 0.05
CA SER A 10 64.94 10.61 0.08
C SER A 10 65.49 10.91 -1.36
N LEU A 11 66.65 10.35 -1.78
CA LEU A 11 67.43 10.61 -3.03
C LEU A 11 68.20 9.34 -3.49
N ALA A 12 68.70 9.30 -4.75
CA ALA A 12 70.10 8.94 -5.10
C ALA A 12 70.47 9.22 -6.58
N SER A 13 71.74 9.57 -6.86
CA SER A 13 72.31 9.70 -8.23
C SER A 13 73.85 9.77 -8.22
N SER A 14 74.56 9.22 -9.23
CA SER A 14 76.04 9.32 -9.34
C SER A 14 76.60 9.11 -10.77
N THR A 15 77.34 10.12 -11.28
CA THR A 15 78.72 10.11 -11.89
C THR A 15 79.30 8.83 -12.52
N ASP A 16 80.19 8.82 -13.53
CA ASP A 16 81.21 9.84 -13.92
C ASP A 16 81.86 9.64 -15.34
N LYS A 17 82.59 10.68 -15.82
CA LYS A 17 83.74 10.66 -16.79
C LYS A 17 83.63 10.54 -18.33
N GLU A 18 84.73 10.92 -19.01
CA GLU A 18 84.84 11.40 -20.40
C GLU A 18 85.85 10.62 -21.30
N ALA A 19 85.51 10.48 -22.60
CA ALA A 19 86.28 10.79 -23.85
C ALA A 19 87.80 10.45 -24.04
N PRO A 20 88.40 10.59 -25.25
CA PRO A 20 87.85 10.83 -26.61
C PRO A 20 88.39 9.86 -27.72
N SER A 21 87.78 9.86 -28.93
CA SER A 21 88.49 10.21 -30.20
C SER A 21 87.75 9.89 -31.53
N SER A 22 87.97 10.79 -32.51
CA SER A 22 87.95 10.57 -33.98
C SER A 22 86.65 10.57 -34.81
N SER A 23 86.77 11.23 -35.99
CA SER A 23 86.04 11.07 -37.25
C SER A 23 84.65 11.73 -37.48
N ILE A 24 84.64 12.64 -38.48
CA ILE A 24 83.61 12.93 -39.49
C ILE A 24 82.23 13.46 -39.01
N LYS A 25 81.92 14.71 -39.38
CA LYS A 25 80.57 15.30 -39.37
C LYS A 25 79.93 15.30 -40.77
N PRO A 26 78.69 14.82 -40.93
CA PRO A 26 77.71 15.39 -41.84
C PRO A 26 77.04 16.63 -41.21
N LEU A 27 76.43 17.50 -42.01
CA LEU A 27 75.48 18.50 -41.53
C LEU A 27 74.05 17.95 -41.66
N ASP A 28 73.21 18.11 -40.64
CA ASP A 28 71.81 17.68 -40.70
C ASP A 28 71.01 18.51 -41.71
N ALA A 29 70.42 17.81 -42.68
CA ALA A 29 69.57 18.41 -43.70
C ALA A 29 68.15 18.64 -43.17
N VAL A 30 67.63 19.86 -43.30
CA VAL A 30 66.28 20.23 -42.87
C VAL A 30 65.22 19.39 -43.61
N ARG A 31 64.50 18.56 -42.85
CA ARG A 31 63.44 17.68 -43.39
C ARG A 31 62.17 18.50 -43.65
N ALA A 32 61.86 18.77 -44.92
CA ALA A 32 60.77 19.66 -45.32
C ALA A 32 59.38 19.18 -44.83
N GLN A 33 58.64 20.08 -44.17
CA GLN A 33 57.22 19.87 -43.87
C GLN A 33 56.37 20.09 -45.13
N LYS A 34 55.55 19.11 -45.50
CA LYS A 34 54.47 19.31 -46.49
C LYS A 34 53.37 20.17 -45.88
N VAL A 35 53.24 21.41 -46.35
CA VAL A 35 52.08 22.26 -46.09
C VAL A 35 50.87 21.69 -46.86
N PRO A 36 49.68 21.55 -46.25
CA PRO A 36 48.47 21.15 -46.97
C PRO A 36 48.04 22.22 -47.99
N PRO A 37 47.35 21.84 -49.08
CA PRO A 37 46.90 22.80 -50.08
C PRO A 37 45.88 23.80 -49.51
N PRO A 38 45.81 25.03 -50.05
CA PRO A 38 44.87 26.05 -49.58
C PRO A 38 43.41 25.62 -49.78
N GLU A 39 42.56 25.93 -48.79
CA GLU A 39 41.11 25.68 -48.86
C GLU A 39 40.47 26.47 -50.02
N SER A 40 39.53 25.83 -50.75
CA SER A 40 38.78 26.52 -51.79
C SER A 40 37.77 27.50 -51.21
N ALA A 41 37.40 28.53 -51.97
CA ALA A 41 36.38 29.50 -51.55
C ALA A 41 35.02 28.83 -51.24
N GLU A 42 34.73 27.71 -51.92
CA GLU A 42 33.53 26.90 -51.70
C GLU A 42 33.58 26.11 -50.40
N SER A 43 34.70 25.48 -50.02
CA SER A 43 34.78 24.73 -48.76
C SER A 43 34.70 25.64 -47.53
N ILE A 44 35.24 26.87 -47.64
CA ILE A 44 35.10 27.91 -46.61
C ILE A 44 33.62 28.32 -46.45
N TRP A 45 32.88 28.50 -47.55
CA TRP A 45 31.44 28.79 -47.50
C TRP A 45 30.61 27.61 -46.99
N LEU A 46 30.93 26.38 -47.40
CA LEU A 46 30.26 25.17 -46.92
C LEU A 46 30.44 24.99 -45.41
N ARG A 47 31.66 25.19 -44.88
CA ARG A 47 31.93 25.18 -43.43
C ARG A 47 31.10 26.24 -42.69
N ARG A 48 31.02 27.46 -43.24
CA ARG A 48 30.21 28.55 -42.66
C ARG A 48 28.73 28.21 -42.60
N PHE A 49 28.15 27.69 -43.69
CA PHE A 49 26.76 27.25 -43.71
C PHE A 49 26.50 26.09 -42.75
N ALA A 50 27.40 25.10 -42.66
CA ALA A 50 27.27 23.98 -41.74
C ALA A 50 27.25 24.45 -40.27
N ILE A 51 28.24 25.24 -39.85
CA ILE A 51 28.31 25.81 -38.49
C ILE A 51 27.06 26.65 -38.19
N LEU A 52 26.65 27.52 -39.12
CA LEU A 52 25.48 28.37 -38.95
C LEU A 52 24.18 27.55 -38.86
N SER A 53 24.01 26.50 -39.67
CA SER A 53 22.84 25.60 -39.56
C SER A 53 22.79 24.88 -38.21
N PHE A 54 23.94 24.49 -37.66
CA PHE A 54 23.99 23.82 -36.36
C PHE A 54 23.58 24.78 -35.24
N TRP A 55 24.08 26.02 -35.26
CA TRP A 55 23.66 27.04 -34.30
C TRP A 55 22.20 27.48 -34.46
N VAL A 56 21.65 27.52 -35.69
CA VAL A 56 20.22 27.74 -35.91
C VAL A 56 19.38 26.62 -35.27
N VAL A 57 19.76 25.34 -35.43
CA VAL A 57 19.06 24.23 -34.77
C VAL A 57 19.18 24.33 -33.25
N VAL A 58 20.38 24.62 -32.71
CA VAL A 58 20.58 24.76 -31.26
C VAL A 58 19.75 25.91 -30.66
N VAL A 59 19.66 27.06 -31.33
CA VAL A 59 18.95 28.25 -30.80
C VAL A 59 17.43 28.16 -31.00
N PHE A 60 16.94 27.72 -32.16
CA PHE A 60 15.50 27.73 -32.48
C PHE A 60 14.77 26.42 -32.16
N LEU A 61 15.50 25.33 -31.88
CA LEU A 61 14.89 24.02 -31.59
C LEU A 61 15.49 23.37 -30.33
N GLY A 62 16.81 23.41 -30.16
CA GLY A 62 17.49 22.91 -28.95
C GLY A 62 17.09 23.65 -27.67
N LEU A 63 17.28 24.97 -27.62
CA LEU A 63 16.99 25.79 -26.44
C LEU A 63 15.50 25.78 -26.03
N PRO A 64 14.52 25.92 -26.96
CA PRO A 64 13.10 25.90 -26.58
C PRO A 64 12.62 24.51 -26.12
N ILE A 65 13.13 23.43 -26.71
CA ILE A 65 12.85 22.07 -26.23
C ILE A 65 13.48 21.88 -24.86
N TRP A 66 14.76 22.22 -24.68
CA TRP A 66 15.46 22.12 -23.39
C TRP A 66 14.65 22.80 -22.28
N LEU A 67 14.34 24.09 -22.45
CA LEU A 67 13.56 24.87 -21.47
C LEU A 67 12.19 24.24 -21.18
N LYS A 68 11.51 23.68 -22.19
CA LYS A 68 10.22 22.98 -22.00
C LYS A 68 10.36 21.62 -21.30
N THR A 69 11.48 20.91 -21.49
CA THR A 69 11.76 19.60 -20.87
C THR A 69 12.42 19.68 -19.49
N THR A 70 13.06 20.79 -19.14
CA THR A 70 13.66 21.01 -17.81
C THR A 70 12.80 21.88 -16.90
N ALA A 71 11.71 22.45 -17.39
CA ALA A 71 10.72 23.14 -16.56
C ALA A 71 9.98 22.13 -15.67
N ILE A 72 9.99 22.38 -14.37
CA ILE A 72 9.23 21.59 -13.39
C ILE A 72 7.78 22.10 -13.40
N TYR A 73 6.80 21.21 -13.56
CA TYR A 73 5.39 21.60 -13.54
C TYR A 73 4.96 22.03 -12.14
N ARG A 74 4.20 23.13 -12.07
CA ARG A 74 3.78 23.76 -10.82
C ARG A 74 2.42 24.43 -11.00
N SER A 75 1.40 23.85 -10.39
CA SER A 75 0.07 24.43 -10.24
C SER A 75 0.12 25.63 -9.29
N GLU A 76 -0.71 26.65 -9.52
CA GLU A 76 -0.79 27.82 -8.67
C GLU A 76 -1.63 27.53 -7.41
N LEU A 77 -1.22 28.07 -6.26
CA LEU A 77 -1.94 27.95 -4.99
C LEU A 77 -2.51 29.31 -4.55
N PRO A 78 -3.67 29.36 -3.86
CA PRO A 78 -4.28 30.60 -3.36
C PRO A 78 -3.54 31.13 -2.10
N LEU A 79 -2.26 31.48 -2.27
CA LEU A 79 -1.33 31.76 -1.17
C LEU A 79 -1.83 32.83 -0.18
N GLN A 80 -2.53 33.86 -0.66
CA GLN A 80 -3.07 34.92 0.20
C GLN A 80 -4.10 34.33 1.18
N GLU A 81 -5.12 33.64 0.68
CA GLU A 81 -6.15 32.99 1.50
C GLU A 81 -5.53 31.99 2.48
N MET A 82 -4.57 31.17 2.02
CA MET A 82 -3.83 30.23 2.86
C MET A 82 -3.12 30.92 4.04
N THR A 83 -2.52 32.09 3.81
CA THR A 83 -1.89 32.89 4.88
C THR A 83 -2.90 33.61 5.77
N GLU A 84 -4.02 34.11 5.23
CA GLU A 84 -5.06 34.78 6.01
C GLU A 84 -5.81 33.80 6.94
N TRP A 85 -5.96 32.55 6.54
CA TRP A 85 -6.40 31.44 7.40
C TRP A 85 -5.37 31.13 8.49
N ALA A 86 -4.09 30.92 8.12
CA ALA A 86 -3.02 30.60 9.07
C ALA A 86 -2.76 31.70 10.11
N GLU A 87 -3.03 32.96 9.78
CA GLU A 87 -2.96 34.10 10.70
C GLU A 87 -4.26 34.36 11.49
N GLY A 88 -5.28 33.51 11.37
CA GLY A 88 -6.55 33.64 12.10
C GLY A 88 -7.38 34.87 11.71
N ARG A 89 -7.17 35.44 10.52
CA ARG A 89 -7.87 36.65 10.07
C ARG A 89 -9.29 36.34 9.56
N VAL A 90 -9.46 35.18 8.91
CA VAL A 90 -10.73 34.77 8.27
C VAL A 90 -11.74 34.27 9.32
N CYS A 91 -11.38 33.24 10.09
CA CYS A 91 -12.28 32.66 11.08
C CYS A 91 -12.06 33.25 12.48
N LYS A 92 -13.13 33.81 13.05
CA LYS A 92 -13.21 34.16 14.47
C LYS A 92 -14.10 33.13 15.15
N PRO A 93 -13.57 32.22 15.98
CA PRO A 93 -14.37 31.18 16.61
C PRO A 93 -15.34 31.80 17.62
N ALA A 94 -16.60 31.40 17.55
CA ALA A 94 -17.66 31.76 18.48
C ALA A 94 -18.53 30.51 18.73
N PHE A 95 -19.06 30.39 19.94
CA PHE A 95 -19.77 29.22 20.45
C PHE A 95 -21.10 29.68 21.07
N PRO A 96 -22.14 29.94 20.25
CA PRO A 96 -23.47 30.29 20.75
C PRO A 96 -24.24 29.03 21.16
N LEU A 97 -24.20 28.70 22.45
CA LEU A 97 -24.94 27.58 23.02
C LEU A 97 -26.41 27.96 23.20
N ARG A 98 -27.29 27.31 22.44
CA ARG A 98 -28.74 27.47 22.54
C ARG A 98 -29.27 26.62 23.70
N ILE A 99 -29.94 27.25 24.67
CA ILE A 99 -30.51 26.60 25.86
C ILE A 99 -32.04 26.70 25.75
N ALA A 100 -32.73 25.57 25.65
CA ALA A 100 -34.18 25.51 25.55
C ALA A 100 -34.82 25.49 26.95
N VAL A 101 -35.70 26.44 27.24
CA VAL A 101 -36.39 26.57 28.53
C VAL A 101 -37.84 26.09 28.41
N GLU A 102 -38.17 25.02 29.12
CA GLU A 102 -39.51 24.47 29.28
C GLU A 102 -40.13 25.05 30.56
N ALA A 103 -41.11 25.95 30.41
CA ALA A 103 -41.67 26.75 31.51
C ALA A 103 -43.20 26.57 31.63
N PRO A 104 -43.74 25.98 32.72
CA PRO A 104 -45.17 25.77 32.93
C PRO A 104 -45.85 27.02 33.52
N MET A 105 -45.71 28.16 32.82
CA MET A 105 -46.27 29.47 33.18
C MET A 105 -46.88 30.14 31.95
N THR A 106 -47.47 31.33 32.07
CA THR A 106 -48.03 32.01 30.90
C THR A 106 -46.91 32.48 29.95
N SER A 107 -47.24 32.59 28.65
CA SER A 107 -46.30 33.08 27.63
C SER A 107 -45.61 34.40 28.04
N PHE A 108 -46.32 35.33 28.68
CA PHE A 108 -45.76 36.64 29.05
C PHE A 108 -44.77 36.52 30.23
N GLU A 109 -45.07 35.70 31.23
CA GLU A 109 -44.16 35.44 32.36
C GLU A 109 -42.89 34.72 31.89
N ALA A 110 -43.02 33.76 30.96
CA ALA A 110 -41.90 33.04 30.37
C ALA A 110 -40.95 33.98 29.61
N GLU A 111 -41.45 34.85 28.71
CA GLU A 111 -40.58 35.79 27.98
C GLU A 111 -39.90 36.80 28.93
N ASN A 112 -40.60 37.28 29.97
CA ASN A 112 -40.01 38.20 30.95
C ASN A 112 -38.89 37.52 31.78
N LEU A 113 -39.11 36.28 32.21
CA LEU A 113 -38.10 35.47 32.91
C LEU A 113 -36.89 35.20 32.00
N LEU A 114 -37.12 34.82 30.75
CA LEU A 114 -36.09 34.60 29.73
C LEU A 114 -35.25 35.87 29.50
N HIS A 115 -35.89 37.00 29.25
CA HIS A 115 -35.21 38.28 28.99
C HIS A 115 -34.38 38.75 30.18
N ALA A 116 -34.93 38.71 31.41
CA ALA A 116 -34.21 39.08 32.62
C ALA A 116 -33.00 38.16 32.87
N THR A 117 -33.18 36.85 32.73
CA THR A 117 -32.10 35.85 32.90
C THR A 117 -31.03 36.00 31.82
N GLN A 118 -31.39 36.29 30.58
CA GLN A 118 -30.44 36.56 29.50
C GLN A 118 -29.60 37.81 29.80
N GLN A 119 -30.21 38.90 30.29
CA GLN A 119 -29.48 40.09 30.72
C GLN A 119 -28.50 39.80 31.86
N THR A 120 -28.89 38.99 32.86
CA THR A 120 -27.97 38.56 33.92
C THR A 120 -26.82 37.70 33.36
N LEU A 121 -27.11 36.74 32.47
CA LEU A 121 -26.11 35.88 31.83
C LEU A 121 -25.08 36.67 31.00
N ASP A 122 -25.53 37.61 30.17
CA ASP A 122 -24.61 38.47 29.40
C ASP A 122 -23.77 39.37 30.32
N SER A 123 -24.30 39.80 31.48
CA SER A 123 -23.53 40.57 32.47
C SER A 123 -22.47 39.76 33.23
N LEU A 124 -22.62 38.43 33.29
CA LEU A 124 -21.67 37.48 33.89
C LEU A 124 -20.63 36.95 32.88
N ASN A 125 -20.71 37.33 31.60
CA ASN A 125 -19.90 36.70 30.56
C ASN A 125 -18.57 37.43 30.29
N GLU A 126 -17.52 36.97 30.95
CA GLU A 126 -16.15 37.47 30.76
C GLU A 126 -15.47 37.03 29.44
N PHE A 127 -16.06 36.11 28.66
CA PHE A 127 -15.44 35.54 27.46
C PHE A 127 -16.39 35.64 26.25
N PRO A 128 -16.33 36.73 25.46
CA PRO A 128 -17.32 37.02 24.41
C PRO A 128 -17.48 35.98 23.29
N ALA A 129 -16.53 35.05 23.15
CA ALA A 129 -16.62 33.96 22.18
C ALA A 129 -17.53 32.82 22.66
N HIS A 130 -17.69 32.57 23.96
CA HIS A 130 -18.68 31.61 24.49
C HIS A 130 -19.94 32.37 24.87
N GLN A 131 -21.10 31.96 24.37
CA GLN A 131 -22.34 32.73 24.57
C GLN A 131 -23.50 31.79 24.89
N LEU A 132 -24.11 31.96 26.06
CA LEU A 132 -25.34 31.26 26.41
C LEU A 132 -26.55 32.06 25.89
N ARG A 133 -27.39 31.42 25.07
CA ARG A 133 -28.55 32.03 24.42
C ARG A 133 -29.81 31.25 24.80
N LEU A 134 -30.63 31.84 25.64
CA LEU A 134 -31.88 31.25 26.10
C LEU A 134 -32.94 31.31 24.97
N LEU A 135 -33.62 30.19 24.75
CA LEU A 135 -34.74 30.04 23.83
C LEU A 135 -35.91 29.43 24.60
N ARG A 136 -37.13 29.80 24.26
CA ARG A 136 -38.33 29.13 24.78
C ARG A 136 -38.57 27.79 24.07
N ALA A 137 -39.02 26.79 24.83
CA ALA A 137 -39.65 25.59 24.30
C ALA A 137 -41.11 25.51 24.80
N ASP A 138 -42.07 25.35 23.88
CA ASP A 138 -43.44 25.06 24.25
C ASP A 138 -43.57 23.58 24.65
N ALA A 139 -44.27 23.32 25.75
CA ALA A 139 -44.28 22.02 26.41
C ALA A 139 -45.11 20.97 25.62
N LEU A 140 -44.42 20.06 24.91
CA LEU A 140 -45.02 18.92 24.20
C LEU A 140 -45.50 17.79 25.14
N TYR A 141 -46.39 18.13 26.07
CA TYR A 141 -47.05 17.18 26.97
C TYR A 141 -48.29 16.54 26.33
N THR A 142 -48.07 15.62 25.39
CA THR A 142 -49.08 14.61 25.01
C THR A 142 -48.51 13.21 25.20
N ALA A 143 -48.61 12.70 26.44
CA ALA A 143 -48.34 11.30 26.72
C ALA A 143 -49.48 10.44 26.14
N ASN A 144 -49.26 9.90 24.93
CA ASN A 144 -50.02 8.77 24.42
C ASN A 144 -49.16 7.93 23.45
N VAL A 145 -49.38 6.62 23.49
CA VAL A 145 -48.64 5.66 22.67
C VAL A 145 -49.12 5.71 21.21
N SER A 146 -48.20 5.43 20.29
CA SER A 146 -48.43 5.17 18.86
C SER A 146 -49.08 6.30 18.03
N GLN A 147 -48.24 7.15 17.44
CA GLN A 147 -48.31 7.51 16.01
C GLN A 147 -46.99 8.12 15.52
N GLN A 148 -46.55 7.74 14.32
CA GLN A 148 -45.46 8.44 13.61
C GLN A 148 -46.04 9.70 12.96
N ILE A 149 -45.36 10.84 13.07
CA ILE A 149 -45.71 12.08 12.38
C ILE A 149 -44.53 12.50 11.51
N VAL A 150 -44.73 12.47 10.19
CA VAL A 150 -43.84 13.12 9.23
C VAL A 150 -44.10 14.63 9.30
N SER A 151 -43.05 15.44 9.37
CA SER A 151 -43.13 16.89 9.59
C SER A 151 -42.35 17.66 8.53
N ASP A 152 -42.97 18.66 7.91
CA ASP A 152 -42.40 19.42 6.79
C ASP A 152 -41.36 20.47 7.21
N GLY A 153 -40.08 20.16 6.99
CA GLY A 153 -39.09 21.04 6.36
C GLY A 153 -38.69 22.40 6.97
N THR A 154 -39.37 22.91 8.01
CA THR A 154 -39.15 24.29 8.53
C THR A 154 -39.19 24.44 10.05
N SER A 155 -39.38 23.37 10.81
CA SER A 155 -39.13 23.38 12.26
C SER A 155 -37.64 23.49 12.58
N ILE A 156 -37.26 24.29 13.58
CA ILE A 156 -35.91 24.26 14.14
C ILE A 156 -35.67 22.86 14.72
N GLY A 157 -34.69 22.14 14.18
CA GLY A 157 -34.41 20.76 14.57
C GLY A 157 -34.01 20.67 16.05
N THR A 158 -34.51 19.63 16.73
CA THR A 158 -34.23 19.33 18.15
C THR A 158 -32.75 18.97 18.44
N GLU A 159 -31.92 18.95 17.40
CA GLU A 159 -30.49 18.65 17.40
C GLU A 159 -29.63 19.88 17.79
N ASP A 160 -30.06 21.10 17.43
CA ASP A 160 -29.30 22.36 17.64
C ASP A 160 -29.35 22.88 19.12
N VAL A 161 -29.71 22.05 20.11
CA VAL A 161 -29.94 22.47 21.52
C VAL A 161 -28.89 21.89 22.46
N ALA A 162 -28.10 22.77 23.09
CA ALA A 162 -26.99 22.38 23.96
C ALA A 162 -27.41 21.96 25.38
N LEU A 163 -28.55 22.46 25.88
CA LEU A 163 -29.14 22.11 27.17
C LEU A 163 -30.65 22.35 27.14
N ARG A 164 -31.43 21.47 27.78
CA ARG A 164 -32.83 21.71 28.13
C ARG A 164 -32.93 22.06 29.61
N LEU A 165 -33.70 23.09 29.93
CA LEU A 165 -33.90 23.59 31.29
C LEU A 165 -35.39 23.51 31.62
N ARG A 166 -35.76 22.68 32.58
CA ARG A 166 -37.17 22.44 32.93
C ARG A 166 -37.49 23.09 34.27
N LEU A 167 -38.42 24.04 34.25
CA LEU A 167 -38.89 24.71 35.46
C LEU A 167 -40.01 23.87 36.10
N ILE A 168 -39.80 23.42 37.33
CA ILE A 168 -40.74 22.55 38.06
C ILE A 168 -41.25 23.31 39.30
N PRO A 169 -42.53 23.73 39.36
CA PRO A 169 -43.07 24.39 40.54
C PRO A 169 -43.23 23.38 41.69
N VAL A 170 -42.88 23.78 42.91
CA VAL A 170 -42.93 22.90 44.11
C VAL A 170 -43.45 23.67 45.33
N GLU A 171 -44.49 23.14 45.98
CA GLU A 171 -45.13 23.74 47.16
C GLU A 171 -44.33 23.55 48.46
N THR A 172 -43.47 22.52 48.55
CA THR A 172 -42.73 22.15 49.77
C THR A 172 -41.28 21.76 49.50
N GLY A 173 -40.34 22.42 50.19
CA GLY A 173 -38.90 22.14 50.13
C GLY A 173 -38.05 23.40 50.00
N SER A 174 -36.73 23.23 49.97
CA SER A 174 -35.80 24.32 49.64
C SER A 174 -35.92 24.68 48.16
N THR A 175 -36.20 25.95 47.88
CA THR A 175 -36.28 26.52 46.52
C THR A 175 -35.64 27.92 46.52
N PRO A 176 -34.98 28.34 45.43
CA PRO A 176 -34.73 27.56 44.23
C PRO A 176 -33.65 26.48 44.46
N ARG A 177 -33.71 25.38 43.69
CA ARG A 177 -32.67 24.34 43.65
C ARG A 177 -32.59 23.68 42.27
N ALA A 178 -31.40 23.27 41.86
CA ALA A 178 -31.15 22.60 40.58
C ALA A 178 -30.88 21.09 40.75
N ASN A 179 -31.11 20.32 39.69
CA ASN A 179 -30.75 18.91 39.57
C ASN A 179 -30.43 18.59 38.10
N LEU A 180 -29.17 18.26 37.80
CA LEU A 180 -28.74 17.86 36.46
C LEU A 180 -28.93 16.35 36.27
N LEU A 181 -29.56 15.94 35.17
CA LEU A 181 -29.74 14.51 34.87
C LEU A 181 -28.42 13.89 34.32
N PRO A 182 -27.89 12.79 34.89
CA PRO A 182 -26.59 12.23 34.47
C PRO A 182 -26.54 11.70 33.03
N TYR A 183 -27.68 11.25 32.50
CA TYR A 183 -27.80 10.58 31.20
C TYR A 183 -28.54 11.41 30.13
N SER A 184 -28.77 12.70 30.37
CA SER A 184 -29.34 13.61 29.35
C SER A 184 -28.86 15.05 29.57
N PRO A 185 -28.82 15.90 28.53
CA PRO A 185 -28.52 17.32 28.66
C PRO A 185 -29.74 18.09 29.20
N THR A 186 -30.23 17.70 30.38
CA THR A 186 -31.43 18.27 31.01
C THR A 186 -31.13 18.73 32.44
N LEU A 187 -31.46 19.98 32.73
CA LEU A 187 -31.35 20.61 34.06
C LEU A 187 -32.75 20.89 34.61
N ASP A 188 -33.13 20.19 35.68
CA ASP A 188 -34.39 20.41 36.39
C ASP A 188 -34.19 21.49 37.46
N ILE A 189 -34.95 22.58 37.40
CA ILE A 189 -34.90 23.67 38.38
C ILE A 189 -36.23 23.77 39.10
N TYR A 190 -36.20 23.52 40.41
CA TYR A 190 -37.36 23.51 41.27
C TYR A 190 -37.52 24.88 41.95
N TYR A 191 -38.70 25.50 41.81
CA TYR A 191 -38.97 26.87 42.24
C TYR A 191 -40.32 26.99 42.98
N SER A 192 -40.47 28.01 43.83
CA SER A 192 -41.79 28.44 44.33
C SER A 192 -42.39 29.49 43.41
N THR A 193 -43.71 29.53 43.28
CA THR A 193 -44.43 30.54 42.47
C THR A 193 -44.09 31.98 42.85
N ASP A 194 -43.79 32.21 44.13
CA ASP A 194 -43.45 33.54 44.66
C ASP A 194 -42.08 34.07 44.19
N GLN A 195 -41.30 33.24 43.50
CA GLN A 195 -39.92 33.56 43.05
C GLN A 195 -39.89 34.03 41.58
N VAL A 196 -41.01 33.94 40.85
CA VAL A 196 -41.13 34.38 39.44
C VAL A 196 -41.07 35.91 39.37
N PRO A 197 -40.28 36.51 38.45
CA PRO A 197 -40.19 37.97 38.32
C PRO A 197 -41.52 38.61 37.94
N THR A 198 -41.99 39.57 38.73
CA THR A 198 -43.11 40.43 38.34
C THR A 198 -42.66 41.44 37.29
N PRO A 199 -43.54 41.91 36.37
CA PRO A 199 -43.18 42.95 35.38
C PRO A 199 -42.80 44.32 35.99
N SER A 200 -42.91 44.47 37.31
CA SER A 200 -42.47 45.63 38.09
C SER A 200 -41.11 45.45 38.79
N SER A 201 -40.48 44.28 38.74
CA SER A 201 -39.27 43.96 39.51
C SER A 201 -38.32 43.01 38.75
N THR A 202 -37.15 43.50 38.34
CA THR A 202 -36.08 42.67 37.76
C THR A 202 -35.41 41.74 38.78
N ASP A 203 -35.45 42.11 40.07
CA ASP A 203 -34.74 41.44 41.15
C ASP A 203 -35.49 40.18 41.61
N SER A 204 -35.50 39.15 40.76
CA SER A 204 -35.98 37.80 41.10
C SER A 204 -34.83 36.91 41.57
N THR A 205 -35.05 36.21 42.69
CA THR A 205 -34.13 35.18 43.19
C THR A 205 -33.99 34.01 42.23
N LEU A 206 -35.04 33.69 41.46
CA LEU A 206 -35.02 32.66 40.42
C LEU A 206 -34.18 33.09 39.21
N VAL A 207 -34.29 34.34 38.75
CA VAL A 207 -33.46 34.90 37.66
C VAL A 207 -31.97 34.80 38.02
N GLY A 208 -31.58 35.29 39.21
CA GLY A 208 -30.20 35.23 39.68
C GLY A 208 -29.69 33.79 39.84
N PHE A 209 -30.52 32.89 40.36
CA PHE A 209 -30.17 31.48 40.53
C PHE A 209 -29.95 30.77 39.19
N ILE A 210 -30.88 30.90 38.23
CA ILE A 210 -30.74 30.27 36.90
C ILE A 210 -29.47 30.76 36.20
N ALA A 211 -29.20 32.07 36.25
CA ALA A 211 -28.00 32.64 35.64
C ALA A 211 -26.70 32.11 36.28
N GLN A 212 -26.67 31.96 37.60
CA GLN A 212 -25.51 31.42 38.32
C GLN A 212 -25.29 29.93 38.07
N GLU A 213 -26.34 29.11 38.10
CA GLU A 213 -26.26 27.66 37.81
C GLU A 213 -25.78 27.40 36.38
N LEU A 214 -26.33 28.10 35.38
CA LEU A 214 -25.89 27.98 33.98
C LEU A 214 -24.44 28.46 33.77
N HIS A 215 -24.06 29.55 34.43
CA HIS A 215 -22.69 30.07 34.40
C HIS A 215 -21.69 29.09 35.05
N ALA A 216 -22.08 28.41 36.13
CA ALA A 216 -21.27 27.37 36.78
C ALA A 216 -21.18 26.09 35.93
N LEU A 217 -22.30 25.65 35.34
CA LEU A 217 -22.40 24.41 34.55
C LEU A 217 -21.41 24.37 33.37
N PHE A 218 -21.23 25.49 32.68
CA PHE A 218 -20.31 25.63 31.54
C PHE A 218 -18.94 26.21 31.91
N ALA A 219 -18.61 26.35 33.21
CA ALA A 219 -17.35 26.95 33.63
C ALA A 219 -16.12 26.13 33.18
N GLU A 220 -16.19 24.80 33.12
CA GLU A 220 -15.08 23.96 32.63
C GLU A 220 -14.95 24.03 31.10
N GLU A 221 -16.05 23.93 30.34
CA GLU A 221 -16.06 24.14 28.88
C GLU A 221 -15.44 25.50 28.50
N ARG A 222 -15.87 26.58 29.15
CA ARG A 222 -15.31 27.93 28.95
C ARG A 222 -13.82 27.99 29.24
N THR A 223 -13.38 27.30 30.29
CA THR A 223 -11.95 27.22 30.68
C THR A 223 -11.13 26.47 29.61
N GLN A 224 -11.62 25.33 29.12
CA GLN A 224 -10.96 24.54 28.07
C GLN A 224 -10.90 25.28 26.73
N LEU A 225 -11.99 25.95 26.31
CA LEU A 225 -12.03 26.75 25.09
C LEU A 225 -11.08 27.95 25.16
N ALA A 226 -11.04 28.68 26.29
CA ALA A 226 -10.10 29.78 26.48
C ALA A 226 -8.62 29.31 26.42
N HIS A 227 -8.30 28.17 27.05
CA HIS A 227 -6.97 27.56 26.97
C HIS A 227 -6.61 27.17 25.52
N MET A 228 -7.50 26.49 24.79
CA MET A 228 -7.27 26.06 23.41
C MET A 228 -7.10 27.25 22.44
N LEU A 229 -7.82 28.36 22.63
CA LEU A 229 -7.56 29.59 21.86
C LEU A 229 -6.26 30.29 22.28
N SER A 230 -5.83 30.18 23.54
CA SER A 230 -4.57 30.80 24.01
C SER A 230 -3.31 30.16 23.41
N THR A 231 -3.38 28.89 23.01
CA THR A 231 -2.28 28.15 22.37
C THR A 231 -2.30 28.23 20.84
N ALA A 232 -3.34 28.82 20.25
CA ALA A 232 -3.40 29.09 18.82
C ALA A 232 -2.45 30.24 18.41
N PRO A 233 -1.82 30.18 17.22
CA PRO A 233 -0.90 31.22 16.78
C PRO A 233 -1.60 32.56 16.58
N ASN A 234 -0.94 33.65 16.99
CA ASN A 234 -1.38 35.05 16.86
C ASN A 234 -2.68 35.44 17.60
N THR A 235 -3.20 34.62 18.53
CA THR A 235 -4.34 35.02 19.36
C THR A 235 -4.01 36.21 20.27
N ASP A 236 -4.86 37.23 20.27
CA ASP A 236 -4.78 38.35 21.20
C ASP A 236 -5.23 37.93 22.61
N THR A 237 -4.25 37.53 23.43
CA THR A 237 -4.46 37.03 24.79
C THR A 237 -5.07 38.06 25.74
N THR A 238 -5.12 39.35 25.40
CA THR A 238 -5.76 40.38 26.22
C THR A 238 -7.30 40.25 26.29
N LYS A 239 -7.89 39.42 25.42
CA LYS A 239 -9.34 39.16 25.34
C LYS A 239 -9.78 37.82 25.93
N LEU A 240 -8.87 37.10 26.59
CA LEU A 240 -9.14 35.82 27.24
C LEU A 240 -9.25 36.02 28.77
N PRO A 241 -10.16 35.30 29.47
CA PRO A 241 -10.26 35.38 30.92
C PRO A 241 -8.96 34.88 31.58
N PRO A 242 -8.51 35.50 32.69
CA PRO A 242 -7.23 35.17 33.31
C PRO A 242 -7.26 33.78 33.95
N LEU A 243 -6.61 32.81 33.30
CA LEU A 243 -6.41 31.46 33.83
C LEU A 243 -5.41 31.49 34.99
N THR A 244 -5.75 30.85 36.11
CA THR A 244 -4.80 30.64 37.21
C THR A 244 -3.75 29.59 36.82
N SER A 245 -2.50 29.79 37.25
CA SER A 245 -1.37 28.95 36.85
C SER A 245 -1.60 27.46 37.13
N ASP A 246 -2.25 27.13 38.23
CA ASP A 246 -2.54 25.74 38.61
C ASP A 246 -3.51 25.09 37.61
N ARG A 247 -4.63 25.77 37.31
CA ARG A 247 -5.64 25.28 36.35
C ARG A 247 -5.08 25.18 34.93
N PHE A 248 -4.17 26.08 34.54
CA PHE A 248 -3.42 25.94 33.29
C PHE A 248 -2.60 24.65 33.28
N SER A 249 -1.83 24.39 34.34
CA SER A 249 -0.99 23.18 34.43
C SER A 249 -1.79 21.88 34.46
N ASP A 250 -3.00 21.87 35.02
CA ASP A 250 -3.87 20.69 35.03
C ASP A 250 -4.51 20.42 33.66
N LEU A 251 -4.86 21.47 32.90
CA LEU A 251 -5.28 21.32 31.49
C LEU A 251 -4.12 20.85 30.60
N GLU A 252 -2.91 21.34 30.85
CA GLU A 252 -1.71 20.89 30.14
C GLU A 252 -1.44 19.39 30.41
N ARG A 253 -1.52 18.95 31.67
CA ARG A 253 -1.47 17.53 32.08
C ARG A 253 -2.59 16.69 31.45
N GLN A 254 -3.81 17.21 31.37
CA GLN A 254 -4.93 16.54 30.71
C GLN A 254 -4.67 16.38 29.20
N SER A 255 -4.19 17.45 28.54
CA SER A 255 -3.92 17.45 27.10
C SER A 255 -2.75 16.55 26.69
N THR A 256 -1.72 16.44 27.54
CA THR A 256 -0.56 15.56 27.32
C THR A 256 -0.87 14.09 27.62
N ARG A 257 -1.82 13.81 28.52
CA ARG A 257 -2.36 12.46 28.78
C ARG A 257 -3.29 11.98 27.65
N ALA A 258 -4.08 12.89 27.09
CA ALA A 258 -5.11 12.59 26.10
C ALA A 258 -4.54 12.27 24.70
N LEU A 259 -5.29 11.47 23.96
CA LEU A 259 -5.03 11.15 22.56
C LEU A 259 -5.19 12.39 21.67
N LYS A 260 -4.27 12.49 20.70
CA LYS A 260 -4.46 13.34 19.52
C LYS A 260 -5.74 12.91 18.80
N TYR A 261 -6.43 13.87 18.19
CA TYR A 261 -7.68 13.59 17.49
C TYR A 261 -7.44 12.71 16.26
N ALA A 262 -8.32 11.74 16.03
CA ALA A 262 -8.42 10.98 14.81
C ALA A 262 -9.90 10.76 14.44
N PRO A 263 -10.25 10.69 13.13
CA PRO A 263 -11.62 10.41 12.70
C PRO A 263 -12.05 8.97 13.03
N THR A 264 -11.09 8.05 13.10
CA THR A 264 -11.27 6.64 13.47
C THR A 264 -10.19 6.26 14.49
N TYR A 265 -10.55 5.45 15.49
CA TYR A 265 -9.63 4.79 16.42
C TYR A 265 -9.79 3.28 16.33
N HIS A 266 -8.69 2.55 16.54
CA HIS A 266 -8.72 1.09 16.67
C HIS A 266 -8.52 0.72 18.15
N LEU A 267 -9.43 -0.05 18.74
CA LEU A 267 -9.36 -0.44 20.15
C LEU A 267 -8.98 -1.92 20.27
N THR A 268 -7.79 -2.24 20.76
CA THR A 268 -7.27 -3.62 20.82
C THR A 268 -7.34 -4.17 22.24
N PHE A 269 -8.24 -5.12 22.49
CA PHE A 269 -8.40 -5.80 23.78
C PHE A 269 -7.60 -7.09 23.82
N SER A 270 -6.68 -7.21 24.78
CA SER A 270 -5.70 -8.29 24.84
C SER A 270 -5.78 -9.05 26.16
N LEU A 271 -6.11 -10.35 26.13
CA LEU A 271 -6.03 -11.22 27.31
C LEU A 271 -4.64 -11.85 27.39
N PHE A 272 -3.86 -11.48 28.40
CA PHE A 272 -2.51 -12.00 28.64
C PHE A 272 -2.50 -12.91 29.88
N SER A 273 -2.00 -14.13 29.72
CA SER A 273 -1.71 -15.06 30.83
C SER A 273 -0.28 -15.59 30.72
N PRO A 274 0.48 -15.70 31.82
CA PRO A 274 1.81 -16.33 31.83
C PRO A 274 1.74 -17.86 31.71
N THR A 275 0.55 -18.47 31.71
CA THR A 275 0.34 -19.91 31.56
C THR A 275 -0.49 -20.25 30.30
N TYR A 276 -1.04 -21.46 30.24
CA TYR A 276 -1.98 -21.91 29.20
C TYR A 276 -3.45 -21.57 29.50
N SER A 277 -3.75 -20.94 30.64
CA SER A 277 -5.10 -20.69 31.13
C SER A 277 -5.18 -19.30 31.81
N PRO A 278 -6.28 -18.53 31.67
CA PRO A 278 -7.42 -18.76 30.77
C PRO A 278 -7.02 -18.70 29.29
N SER A 279 -7.54 -19.62 28.49
CA SER A 279 -7.32 -19.70 27.04
C SER A 279 -8.43 -19.02 26.22
N ALA A 280 -9.56 -18.72 26.86
CA ALA A 280 -10.70 -18.07 26.22
C ALA A 280 -11.38 -17.04 27.16
N TRP A 281 -12.21 -16.18 26.57
CA TRP A 281 -12.99 -15.16 27.28
C TRP A 281 -14.25 -14.76 26.52
N ASP A 282 -15.35 -14.48 27.23
CA ASP A 282 -16.60 -13.93 26.67
C ASP A 282 -16.51 -12.41 26.41
N ILE A 283 -15.41 -11.99 25.76
CA ILE A 283 -15.09 -10.59 25.52
C ILE A 283 -16.12 -9.88 24.65
N GLU A 284 -16.69 -10.54 23.64
CA GLU A 284 -17.71 -9.94 22.78
C GLU A 284 -18.98 -9.54 23.58
N THR A 285 -19.43 -10.43 24.46
CA THR A 285 -20.57 -10.16 25.36
C THR A 285 -20.25 -9.04 26.35
N ALA A 286 -19.03 -9.03 26.91
CA ALA A 286 -18.59 -7.98 27.83
C ALA A 286 -18.49 -6.60 27.14
N LEU A 287 -17.92 -6.54 25.94
CA LEU A 287 -17.86 -5.31 25.11
C LEU A 287 -19.27 -4.81 24.79
N ARG A 288 -20.16 -5.67 24.27
CA ARG A 288 -21.57 -5.35 23.97
C ARG A 288 -22.32 -4.81 25.20
N THR A 289 -22.03 -5.32 26.39
CA THR A 289 -22.74 -4.95 27.64
C THR A 289 -22.20 -3.67 28.27
N TYR A 290 -20.86 -3.54 28.37
CA TYR A 290 -20.23 -2.50 29.19
C TYR A 290 -19.59 -1.37 28.39
N LEU A 291 -19.08 -1.63 27.17
CA LEU A 291 -18.30 -0.66 26.41
C LEU A 291 -19.08 -0.06 25.22
N ASN A 292 -19.85 -0.86 24.49
CA ASN A 292 -20.60 -0.38 23.32
C ASN A 292 -21.50 0.85 23.61
N PRO A 293 -22.25 0.93 24.73
CA PRO A 293 -23.03 2.13 25.04
C PRO A 293 -22.19 3.41 25.18
N LEU A 294 -20.93 3.28 25.61
CA LEU A 294 -19.97 4.39 25.68
C LEU A 294 -19.42 4.73 24.29
N LEU A 295 -19.07 3.74 23.46
CA LEU A 295 -18.61 3.95 22.09
C LEU A 295 -19.71 4.58 21.21
N GLU A 296 -20.95 4.13 21.35
CA GLU A 296 -22.13 4.71 20.69
C GLU A 296 -22.28 6.20 21.06
N SER A 297 -22.08 6.56 22.33
CA SER A 297 -22.10 7.97 22.77
C SER A 297 -20.98 8.82 22.15
N PHE A 298 -19.85 8.20 21.78
CA PHE A 298 -18.72 8.87 21.11
C PHE A 298 -18.79 8.86 19.57
N SER A 299 -19.73 8.14 18.97
CA SER A 299 -19.85 8.00 17.50
C SER A 299 -19.98 9.34 16.76
N ALA A 300 -20.58 10.36 17.38
CA ALA A 300 -20.64 11.72 16.84
C ALA A 300 -19.26 12.40 16.72
N ILE A 301 -18.27 12.00 17.53
CA ILE A 301 -16.93 12.58 17.62
C ILE A 301 -15.90 11.77 16.82
N SER A 302 -15.91 10.44 16.88
CA SER A 302 -15.01 9.55 16.13
C SER A 302 -15.64 8.16 15.92
N ASN A 303 -15.23 7.49 14.86
CA ASN A 303 -15.52 6.07 14.63
C ASN A 303 -14.57 5.17 15.43
N PHE A 304 -15.01 3.94 15.69
CA PHE A 304 -14.24 2.92 16.41
C PHE A 304 -14.28 1.58 15.67
N THR A 305 -13.14 0.90 15.54
CA THR A 305 -13.11 -0.56 15.37
C THR A 305 -12.63 -1.20 16.67
N VAL A 306 -12.97 -2.48 16.87
CA VAL A 306 -12.55 -3.22 18.06
C VAL A 306 -11.92 -4.54 17.63
N ASP A 307 -10.64 -4.70 17.96
CA ASP A 307 -9.84 -5.91 17.74
C ASP A 307 -9.71 -6.66 19.08
N THR A 308 -9.69 -7.99 19.05
CA THR A 308 -9.49 -8.81 20.26
C THR A 308 -8.46 -9.91 20.05
N GLN A 309 -7.52 -10.07 20.99
CA GLN A 309 -6.48 -11.11 20.95
C GLN A 309 -6.30 -11.80 22.30
N VAL A 310 -5.77 -13.02 22.28
CA VAL A 310 -5.38 -13.80 23.47
C VAL A 310 -3.92 -14.22 23.32
N GLN A 311 -3.08 -13.90 24.30
CA GLN A 311 -1.67 -14.29 24.36
C GLN A 311 -1.45 -15.17 25.58
N LEU A 312 -1.13 -16.44 25.32
CA LEU A 312 -0.70 -17.39 26.33
C LEU A 312 0.82 -17.34 26.49
N TYR A 313 1.31 -17.77 27.66
CA TYR A 313 2.71 -17.69 28.08
C TYR A 313 3.30 -16.26 28.02
N ALA A 314 2.47 -15.24 28.25
CA ALA A 314 2.86 -13.83 28.36
C ALA A 314 3.59 -13.57 29.69
N THR A 315 4.86 -13.98 29.79
CA THR A 315 5.72 -13.70 30.94
C THR A 315 6.20 -12.24 30.97
N PHE A 316 6.54 -11.75 32.16
CA PHE A 316 7.17 -10.44 32.37
C PHE A 316 8.51 -10.33 31.62
N SER A 317 8.76 -9.18 30.98
CA SER A 317 10.03 -8.91 30.29
C SER A 317 11.25 -9.12 31.20
N PRO A 318 12.37 -9.66 30.68
CA PRO A 318 13.66 -9.67 31.40
C PRO A 318 14.19 -8.27 31.77
N SER A 319 13.59 -7.20 31.23
CA SER A 319 13.97 -5.81 31.48
C SER A 319 13.25 -5.12 32.65
N ILE A 320 12.35 -5.81 33.36
CA ILE A 320 11.64 -5.29 34.54
C ILE A 320 11.90 -6.15 35.78
N SER A 321 11.75 -5.54 36.96
CA SER A 321 11.77 -6.26 38.23
C SER A 321 10.68 -7.34 38.23
N GLN A 322 11.06 -8.58 38.56
CA GLN A 322 10.07 -9.65 38.80
C GLN A 322 9.23 -9.32 40.05
N PRO A 323 7.97 -9.78 40.15
CA PRO A 323 7.11 -9.49 41.29
C PRO A 323 7.75 -9.85 42.63
N GLU A 324 7.70 -8.92 43.59
CA GLU A 324 8.19 -9.14 44.96
C GLU A 324 7.02 -9.49 45.88
N PHE A 325 7.05 -10.64 46.55
CA PHE A 325 6.09 -10.93 47.62
C PHE A 325 6.32 -9.99 48.81
N ASP A 326 5.25 -9.34 49.26
CA ASP A 326 5.26 -8.41 50.38
C ASP A 326 4.51 -9.00 51.58
N GLU A 327 5.22 -9.21 52.68
CA GLU A 327 4.68 -9.81 53.91
C GLU A 327 3.65 -8.90 54.62
N ASP A 328 3.77 -7.57 54.46
CA ASP A 328 2.86 -6.62 55.10
C ASP A 328 1.48 -6.60 54.42
N SER A 329 1.43 -6.62 53.08
CA SER A 329 0.18 -6.69 52.31
C SER A 329 -0.30 -8.11 51.98
N LYS A 330 0.56 -9.12 52.14
CA LYS A 330 0.33 -10.53 51.74
C LYS A 330 -0.01 -10.72 50.27
N ALA A 331 0.57 -9.88 49.43
CA ALA A 331 0.37 -9.86 47.98
C ALA A 331 1.71 -9.86 47.25
N TRP A 332 1.68 -10.25 45.97
CA TRP A 332 2.79 -10.01 45.07
C TRP A 332 2.72 -8.56 44.57
N THR A 333 3.86 -7.88 44.54
CA THR A 333 3.94 -6.43 44.26
C THR A 333 4.78 -6.12 43.03
N LEU A 334 4.21 -5.32 42.11
CA LEU A 334 4.93 -4.62 41.05
C LEU A 334 5.27 -3.20 41.50
N ARG A 335 6.44 -2.70 41.14
CA ARG A 335 6.86 -1.32 41.44
C ARG A 335 6.39 -0.36 40.35
N LYS A 336 6.07 0.88 40.73
CA LYS A 336 5.62 1.94 39.80
C LYS A 336 6.66 2.28 38.73
N GLU A 337 7.94 2.11 39.02
CA GLU A 337 9.05 2.33 38.09
C GLU A 337 9.07 1.33 36.91
N ASP A 338 8.58 0.10 37.11
CA ASP A 338 8.54 -0.97 36.10
C ASP A 338 7.28 -0.93 35.21
N LEU A 339 6.23 -0.19 35.58
CA LEU A 339 4.91 -0.22 34.91
C LEU A 339 4.91 0.28 33.44
N SER A 340 5.90 1.09 33.04
CA SER A 340 6.13 1.46 31.64
C SER A 340 7.01 0.45 30.89
N GLY A 341 7.83 -0.33 31.61
CA GLY A 341 8.61 -1.43 31.05
C GLY A 341 7.76 -2.67 30.74
N PHE A 342 6.64 -2.86 31.44
CA PHE A 342 5.66 -3.93 31.22
C PHE A 342 5.27 -4.07 29.74
N ILE A 343 4.90 -2.97 29.06
CA ILE A 343 4.50 -3.00 27.64
C ILE A 343 5.68 -3.08 26.64
N ASN A 344 6.92 -3.00 27.12
CA ASN A 344 8.12 -2.95 26.28
C ASN A 344 8.83 -4.31 26.19
N ALA A 345 8.10 -5.41 26.47
CA ALA A 345 8.55 -6.76 26.16
C ALA A 345 8.62 -6.95 24.64
N ALA A 346 9.82 -7.14 24.08
CA ALA A 346 10.02 -7.46 22.66
C ALA A 346 9.45 -8.83 22.24
N GLU A 347 8.82 -9.53 23.18
CA GLU A 347 8.26 -10.89 23.07
C GLU A 347 6.72 -10.88 23.07
N TRP A 348 6.07 -9.71 23.17
CA TRP A 348 4.61 -9.55 23.15
C TRP A 348 4.16 -9.00 21.79
N PRO A 349 3.75 -9.86 20.83
CA PRO A 349 3.29 -9.42 19.52
C PRO A 349 1.89 -8.79 19.61
N LEU A 350 1.84 -7.51 19.95
CA LEU A 350 0.61 -6.73 19.84
C LEU A 350 0.21 -6.64 18.36
N SER A 351 -0.91 -7.28 17.99
CA SER A 351 -1.42 -7.25 16.62
C SER A 351 -1.66 -5.81 16.17
N PRO A 352 -0.96 -5.30 15.14
CA PRO A 352 -1.20 -3.95 14.64
C PRO A 352 -2.55 -3.92 13.91
N SER A 353 -3.45 -3.02 14.32
CA SER A 353 -4.77 -2.88 13.72
C SER A 353 -4.67 -2.54 12.23
N ILE A 354 -5.48 -3.23 11.41
CA ILE A 354 -5.45 -3.09 9.95
C ILE A 354 -6.46 -2.01 9.54
N GLY A 355 -6.04 -0.74 9.51
CA GLY A 355 -6.89 0.37 9.10
C GLY A 355 -6.24 1.75 9.15
N GLU A 356 -7.04 2.78 8.89
CA GLU A 356 -6.64 4.19 9.03
C GLU A 356 -7.01 4.74 10.42
N GLY A 357 -6.07 4.75 11.35
CA GLY A 357 -6.24 5.34 12.68
C GLY A 357 -5.14 4.95 13.66
N PRO A 358 -4.98 5.65 14.79
CA PRO A 358 -4.12 5.21 15.88
C PRO A 358 -4.78 4.10 16.70
N THR A 359 -4.01 3.05 17.02
CA THR A 359 -4.41 1.96 17.92
C THR A 359 -4.31 2.38 19.39
N VAL A 360 -5.32 2.03 20.17
CA VAL A 360 -5.39 2.19 21.64
C VAL A 360 -5.47 0.80 22.26
N ASN A 361 -4.55 0.47 23.17
CA ASN A 361 -4.37 -0.89 23.67
C ASN A 361 -4.95 -1.06 25.08
N PHE A 362 -5.77 -2.08 25.29
CA PHE A 362 -6.30 -2.46 26.60
C PHE A 362 -5.89 -3.88 26.94
N ILE A 363 -4.92 -4.02 27.87
CA ILE A 363 -4.42 -5.32 28.32
C ILE A 363 -5.13 -5.75 29.60
N LEU A 364 -5.74 -6.94 29.55
CA LEU A 364 -6.19 -7.68 30.72
C LEU A 364 -5.14 -8.74 31.06
N TYR A 365 -4.40 -8.53 32.15
CA TYR A 365 -3.42 -9.49 32.64
C TYR A 365 -4.04 -10.37 33.74
N VAL A 366 -3.93 -11.69 33.59
CA VAL A 366 -4.31 -12.66 34.63
C VAL A 366 -3.02 -13.28 35.17
N PRO A 367 -2.64 -13.04 36.44
CA PRO A 367 -1.43 -13.62 37.00
C PRO A 367 -1.58 -15.13 37.21
N ASP A 368 -0.45 -15.84 37.30
CA ASP A 368 -0.47 -17.25 37.72
C ASP A 368 -0.99 -17.40 39.16
N GLN A 369 -1.55 -18.57 39.49
CA GLN A 369 -2.06 -18.87 40.83
C GLN A 369 -0.97 -18.78 41.91
N THR A 370 0.30 -19.03 41.60
CA THR A 370 1.41 -18.85 42.56
C THR A 370 1.77 -17.38 42.80
N GLN A 371 1.35 -16.48 41.91
CA GLN A 371 1.60 -15.03 41.95
C GLN A 371 0.34 -14.18 42.16
N SER A 372 -0.78 -14.81 42.55
CA SER A 372 -2.04 -14.13 42.90
C SER A 372 -2.17 -13.98 44.43
N PRO A 373 -2.69 -12.85 44.95
CA PRO A 373 -3.04 -11.63 44.24
C PRO A 373 -1.79 -10.80 43.89
N LEU A 374 -1.80 -10.20 42.69
CA LEU A 374 -0.79 -9.27 42.19
C LEU A 374 -1.32 -7.84 42.24
N LEU A 375 -0.55 -6.92 42.84
CA LEU A 375 -0.91 -5.51 43.06
C LEU A 375 0.26 -4.57 42.75
N ILE A 376 -0.01 -3.27 42.65
CA ILE A 376 1.00 -2.21 42.54
C ILE A 376 1.41 -1.73 43.94
N LYS A 377 2.71 -1.70 44.22
CA LYS A 377 3.28 -1.54 45.58
C LYS A 377 2.92 -0.21 46.25
N GLU A 378 2.88 0.88 45.48
CA GLU A 378 2.77 2.25 46.00
C GLU A 378 1.32 2.74 46.21
N ASN A 379 0.32 2.02 45.71
CA ASN A 379 -1.09 2.39 45.85
C ASN A 379 -2.05 1.20 46.10
N SER A 380 -1.54 -0.03 46.21
CA SER A 380 -2.30 -1.29 46.31
C SER A 380 -3.33 -1.48 45.19
N GLY A 381 -3.15 -0.80 44.05
CA GLY A 381 -4.07 -0.85 42.91
C GLY A 381 -3.77 -2.02 41.98
N ASN A 382 -4.75 -2.35 41.13
CA ASN A 382 -4.63 -3.42 40.13
C ASN A 382 -4.67 -2.90 38.68
N SER A 383 -4.55 -1.59 38.44
CA SER A 383 -4.61 -1.03 37.08
C SER A 383 -3.85 0.28 36.94
N TRP A 384 -3.43 0.59 35.70
CA TRP A 384 -2.77 1.85 35.33
C TRP A 384 -3.06 2.23 33.89
N LEU A 385 -2.90 3.54 33.59
CA LEU A 385 -2.99 4.08 32.24
C LEU A 385 -1.59 4.49 31.75
N ILE A 386 -1.31 4.23 30.47
CA ILE A 386 -0.12 4.71 29.77
C ILE A 386 -0.55 5.84 28.81
N PRO A 387 -0.10 7.10 29.04
CA PRO A 387 -0.47 8.26 28.23
C PRO A 387 -0.36 8.02 26.72
N GLN A 388 -1.35 8.47 25.97
CA GLN A 388 -1.43 8.36 24.49
C GLN A 388 -1.33 6.92 23.91
N TRP A 389 -1.36 5.87 24.73
CA TRP A 389 -1.18 4.48 24.29
C TRP A 389 -2.35 3.56 24.65
N GLY A 390 -2.89 3.68 25.86
CA GLY A 390 -3.85 2.69 26.37
C GLY A 390 -3.77 2.47 27.89
N GLY A 391 -4.18 1.29 28.35
CA GLY A 391 -4.13 0.95 29.78
C GLY A 391 -4.13 -0.55 30.06
N VAL A 392 -3.84 -0.88 31.31
CA VAL A 392 -3.67 -2.27 31.79
C VAL A 392 -4.52 -2.48 33.05
N HIS A 393 -5.13 -3.65 33.17
CA HIS A 393 -5.85 -4.13 34.35
C HIS A 393 -5.40 -5.55 34.71
N ILE A 394 -5.10 -5.78 35.99
CA ILE A 394 -4.74 -7.08 36.57
C ILE A 394 -5.99 -7.69 37.21
N LEU A 395 -6.45 -8.82 36.66
CA LEU A 395 -7.61 -9.54 37.16
C LEU A 395 -7.17 -10.69 38.06
N ASN A 396 -7.09 -10.41 39.37
CA ASN A 396 -6.83 -11.43 40.39
C ASN A 396 -8.06 -12.33 40.55
N LEU A 397 -7.95 -13.58 40.10
CA LEU A 397 -9.00 -14.60 40.28
C LEU A 397 -9.02 -15.12 41.71
N ALA A 398 -10.20 -15.49 42.20
CA ALA A 398 -10.40 -16.01 43.57
C ALA A 398 -9.84 -17.44 43.73
N ASP A 399 -9.46 -17.77 44.98
CA ASP A 399 -8.70 -18.99 45.34
C ASP A 399 -9.22 -20.28 44.68
N GLY A 400 -8.33 -20.95 43.95
CA GLY A 400 -8.56 -22.28 43.38
C GLY A 400 -9.47 -22.34 42.14
N ALA A 401 -10.01 -21.22 41.66
CA ALA A 401 -10.85 -21.18 40.46
C ALA A 401 -10.03 -21.37 39.17
N PHE A 402 -9.77 -22.62 38.77
CA PHE A 402 -9.25 -22.92 37.43
C PHE A 402 -10.34 -22.64 36.38
N LEU A 403 -10.28 -21.46 35.77
CA LEU A 403 -11.19 -21.03 34.70
C LEU A 403 -10.45 -21.07 33.35
N GLU A 404 -10.69 -22.12 32.58
CA GLU A 404 -10.24 -22.22 31.18
C GLU A 404 -10.80 -21.06 30.33
N LYS A 405 -12.01 -20.59 30.67
CA LYS A 405 -12.70 -19.48 30.02
C LYS A 405 -13.19 -18.44 31.05
N LEU A 406 -12.90 -17.16 30.81
CA LEU A 406 -13.47 -16.04 31.58
C LEU A 406 -14.90 -15.70 31.10
N THR A 407 -15.84 -15.57 32.02
CA THR A 407 -17.23 -15.15 31.74
C THR A 407 -17.35 -13.61 31.67
N ALA A 408 -18.40 -13.10 31.03
CA ALA A 408 -18.62 -11.66 30.92
C ALA A 408 -18.72 -10.94 32.28
N ASP A 409 -19.34 -11.56 33.29
CA ASP A 409 -19.43 -11.02 34.65
C ASP A 409 -18.05 -10.90 35.32
N ALA A 410 -17.15 -11.87 35.09
CA ALA A 410 -15.78 -11.83 35.60
C ALA A 410 -14.93 -10.74 34.92
N LEU A 411 -15.30 -10.32 33.71
CA LEU A 411 -14.66 -9.22 32.98
C LEU A 411 -15.15 -7.83 33.41
N ALA A 412 -16.29 -7.73 34.11
CA ALA A 412 -16.92 -6.44 34.44
C ALA A 412 -15.99 -5.44 35.17
N PRO A 413 -15.16 -5.82 36.17
CA PRO A 413 -14.22 -4.88 36.82
C PRO A 413 -13.18 -4.31 35.85
N ALA A 414 -12.72 -5.12 34.90
CA ALA A 414 -11.80 -4.69 33.86
C ALA A 414 -12.51 -3.76 32.84
N MET A 415 -13.73 -4.10 32.42
CA MET A 415 -14.49 -3.26 31.48
C MET A 415 -14.83 -1.88 32.05
N HIS A 416 -15.20 -1.80 33.33
CA HIS A 416 -15.37 -0.51 34.02
C HIS A 416 -14.06 0.29 34.05
N THR A 417 -12.95 -0.37 34.41
CA THR A 417 -11.62 0.27 34.39
C THR A 417 -11.24 0.80 33.01
N PHE A 418 -11.44 0.00 31.95
CA PHE A 418 -11.15 0.39 30.58
C PHE A 418 -12.08 1.52 30.10
N SER A 419 -13.32 1.59 30.57
CA SER A 419 -14.26 2.68 30.28
C SER A 419 -13.79 4.02 30.87
N ASP A 420 -13.41 4.05 32.16
CA ASP A 420 -12.86 5.26 32.80
C ASP A 420 -11.51 5.68 32.17
N GLN A 421 -10.68 4.69 31.83
CA GLN A 421 -9.42 4.91 31.11
C GLN A 421 -9.65 5.50 29.70
N LEU A 422 -10.65 5.01 28.95
CA LEU A 422 -11.04 5.53 27.64
C LEU A 422 -11.56 6.97 27.74
N ILE A 423 -12.45 7.27 28.69
CA ILE A 423 -12.94 8.62 28.98
C ILE A 423 -11.76 9.58 29.26
N SER A 424 -10.78 9.12 30.04
CA SER A 424 -9.59 9.92 30.33
C SER A 424 -8.61 10.05 29.16
N LEU A 425 -8.52 9.06 28.27
CA LEU A 425 -7.71 9.12 27.05
C LEU A 425 -8.34 10.05 25.99
N PHE A 426 -9.66 10.12 25.90
CA PHE A 426 -10.33 11.00 24.94
C PHE A 426 -10.32 12.47 25.37
N GLY A 427 -9.98 12.74 26.64
CA GLY A 427 -9.72 14.08 27.17
C GLY A 427 -10.98 14.81 27.64
N LEU A 428 -12.03 14.09 28.03
CA LEU A 428 -13.29 14.70 28.47
C LEU A 428 -13.08 15.58 29.71
N PRO A 429 -13.79 16.71 29.84
CA PRO A 429 -13.82 17.49 31.08
C PRO A 429 -14.33 16.63 32.25
N GLN A 430 -14.01 16.99 33.50
CA GLN A 430 -14.48 16.23 34.67
C GLN A 430 -15.88 16.66 35.12
N ALA A 431 -16.23 17.94 34.95
CA ALA A 431 -17.57 18.48 35.15
C ALA A 431 -18.20 18.93 33.81
N PRO A 432 -19.54 19.02 33.71
CA PRO A 432 -20.51 18.60 34.71
C PRO A 432 -20.75 17.07 34.69
N ALA A 433 -21.48 16.55 35.68
CA ALA A 433 -21.70 15.10 35.84
C ALA A 433 -22.48 14.42 34.70
N SER A 434 -23.16 15.19 33.82
CA SER A 434 -23.92 14.64 32.69
C SER A 434 -22.99 14.30 31.53
N LEU A 435 -22.86 13.00 31.21
CA LEU A 435 -21.96 12.53 30.14
C LEU A 435 -22.26 13.17 28.77
N PRO A 436 -23.52 13.32 28.31
CA PRO A 436 -23.83 14.04 27.07
C PRO A 436 -23.28 15.48 27.02
N LEU A 437 -23.27 16.21 28.13
CA LEU A 437 -22.69 17.57 28.17
C LEU A 437 -21.16 17.56 28.08
N ARG A 438 -20.50 16.57 28.71
CA ARG A 438 -19.03 16.37 28.62
C ARG A 438 -18.62 16.02 27.19
N ILE A 439 -19.44 15.25 26.48
CA ILE A 439 -19.25 14.88 25.06
C ILE A 439 -19.46 16.11 24.16
N ALA A 440 -20.56 16.85 24.32
CA ALA A 440 -20.81 18.08 23.55
C ALA A 440 -19.75 19.19 23.81
N THR A 441 -19.17 19.23 25.01
CA THR A 441 -18.00 20.06 25.32
C THR A 441 -16.80 19.64 24.48
N LEU A 442 -16.47 18.34 24.47
CA LEU A 442 -15.35 17.80 23.71
C LEU A 442 -15.52 18.02 22.21
N GLU A 443 -16.73 17.84 21.67
CA GLU A 443 -17.09 18.12 20.27
C GLU A 443 -16.74 19.56 19.87
N ARG A 444 -17.16 20.56 20.67
CA ARG A 444 -16.85 21.98 20.46
C ARG A 444 -15.35 22.26 20.52
N VAL A 445 -14.64 21.69 21.50
CA VAL A 445 -13.18 21.83 21.65
C VAL A 445 -12.44 21.22 20.45
N ARG A 446 -12.83 20.01 20.02
CA ARG A 446 -12.21 19.33 18.86
C ARG A 446 -12.48 20.09 17.56
N ALA A 447 -13.71 20.58 17.31
CA ALA A 447 -14.03 21.33 16.09
C ALA A 447 -13.13 22.57 15.91
N ALA A 448 -13.01 23.40 16.95
CA ALA A 448 -12.16 24.58 16.92
C ALA A 448 -10.64 24.25 16.89
N SER A 449 -10.22 23.17 17.56
CA SER A 449 -8.84 22.67 17.48
C SER A 449 -8.48 22.21 16.06
N LEU A 450 -9.40 21.52 15.36
CA LEU A 450 -9.20 21.08 13.98
C LEU A 450 -9.14 22.25 13.00
N ILE A 451 -10.04 23.23 13.11
CA ILE A 451 -9.99 24.46 12.29
C ILE A 451 -8.62 25.15 12.46
N THR A 452 -8.15 25.28 13.70
CA THR A 452 -6.86 25.91 14.03
C THR A 452 -5.67 25.12 13.47
N SER A 453 -5.62 23.80 13.72
CA SER A 453 -4.51 22.95 13.28
C SER A 453 -4.45 22.86 11.75
N THR A 454 -5.59 22.71 11.09
CA THR A 454 -5.70 22.65 9.62
C THR A 454 -5.27 23.97 8.97
N SER A 455 -5.66 25.12 9.56
CA SER A 455 -5.21 26.43 9.10
C SER A 455 -3.68 26.59 9.23
N SER A 456 -3.09 26.05 10.30
CA SER A 456 -1.64 26.00 10.48
C SER A 456 -0.94 25.12 9.43
N THR A 457 -1.45 23.91 9.15
CA THR A 457 -0.95 23.02 8.08
C THR A 457 -1.02 23.70 6.71
N LEU A 458 -2.13 24.39 6.41
CA LEU A 458 -2.30 25.15 5.17
C LEU A 458 -1.29 26.32 5.06
N GLY A 459 -1.03 27.02 6.16
CA GLY A 459 0.03 28.03 6.24
C GLY A 459 1.43 27.45 6.05
N ALA A 460 1.70 26.25 6.59
CA ALA A 460 2.96 25.54 6.38
C ALA A 460 3.15 25.14 4.90
N LEU A 461 2.08 24.66 4.23
CA LEU A 461 2.09 24.39 2.79
C LEU A 461 2.42 25.65 1.96
N ALA A 462 1.80 26.79 2.30
CA ALA A 462 2.10 28.07 1.66
C ALA A 462 3.56 28.51 1.86
N GLN A 463 4.12 28.33 3.07
CA GLN A 463 5.54 28.62 3.34
C GLN A 463 6.49 27.69 2.58
N VAL A 464 6.18 26.40 2.46
CA VAL A 464 6.95 25.43 1.66
C VAL A 464 6.93 25.84 0.19
N TYR A 465 5.75 26.17 -0.35
CA TYR A 465 5.57 26.65 -1.72
C TYR A 465 6.39 27.92 -2.02
N GLN A 466 6.44 28.88 -1.08
CA GLN A 466 7.20 30.12 -1.24
C GLN A 466 8.71 29.92 -1.10
N LYS A 467 9.17 29.07 -0.18
CA LYS A 467 10.60 28.87 0.12
C LYS A 467 11.31 27.93 -0.85
N LEU A 468 10.60 26.98 -1.46
CA LEU A 468 11.18 25.92 -2.31
C LEU A 468 10.59 25.97 -3.74
N PRO A 469 11.03 26.92 -4.58
CA PRO A 469 10.49 27.12 -5.94
C PRO A 469 10.78 25.95 -6.91
N SER A 470 11.74 25.08 -6.58
CA SER A 470 12.09 23.87 -7.33
C SER A 470 11.23 22.64 -7.00
N ILE A 471 10.31 22.71 -6.02
CA ILE A 471 9.36 21.62 -5.74
C ILE A 471 8.25 21.61 -6.82
N PRO A 472 7.97 20.44 -7.44
CA PRO A 472 6.81 20.25 -8.30
C PRO A 472 5.54 20.38 -7.48
N VAL A 473 4.51 21.02 -8.04
CA VAL A 473 3.20 21.14 -7.39
C VAL A 473 2.16 20.59 -8.35
N PRO A 474 1.72 19.33 -8.20
CA PRO A 474 0.70 18.73 -9.06
C PRO A 474 -0.70 19.29 -8.76
N ASP A 475 -1.61 19.14 -9.71
CA ASP A 475 -2.95 19.75 -9.62
C ASP A 475 -3.82 19.16 -8.50
N ASN A 476 -3.56 17.93 -8.05
CA ASN A 476 -4.25 17.36 -6.88
C ASN A 476 -3.92 18.10 -5.58
N VAL A 477 -2.73 18.70 -5.43
CA VAL A 477 -2.37 19.53 -4.27
C VAL A 477 -3.14 20.86 -4.30
N ALA A 478 -3.26 21.48 -5.48
CA ALA A 478 -4.06 22.69 -5.65
C ALA A 478 -5.56 22.45 -5.39
N GLN A 479 -6.09 21.32 -5.89
CA GLN A 479 -7.47 20.90 -5.62
C GLN A 479 -7.70 20.62 -4.13
N SER A 480 -6.81 19.88 -3.48
CA SER A 480 -6.93 19.53 -2.05
C SER A 480 -6.81 20.79 -1.16
N ALA A 481 -5.93 21.74 -1.50
CA ALA A 481 -5.83 23.03 -0.82
C ALA A 481 -7.09 23.90 -0.99
N ALA A 482 -7.70 23.93 -2.17
CA ALA A 482 -8.97 24.62 -2.41
C ALA A 482 -10.15 23.97 -1.67
N LEU A 483 -10.20 22.63 -1.61
CA LEU A 483 -11.17 21.89 -0.80
C LEU A 483 -10.99 22.16 0.70
N THR A 484 -9.75 22.22 1.17
CA THR A 484 -9.41 22.61 2.56
C THR A 484 -9.98 23.98 2.89
N ILE A 485 -9.72 25.01 2.07
CA ILE A 485 -10.22 26.37 2.29
C ILE A 485 -11.76 26.40 2.32
N LYS A 486 -12.41 25.74 1.37
CA LYS A 486 -13.88 25.62 1.31
C LYS A 486 -14.45 24.99 2.58
N HIS A 487 -13.92 23.85 3.01
CA HIS A 487 -14.43 23.14 4.19
C HIS A 487 -14.04 23.85 5.51
N LEU A 488 -12.91 24.56 5.57
CA LEU A 488 -12.58 25.48 6.67
C LEU A 488 -13.60 26.61 6.79
N GLN A 489 -14.00 27.24 5.67
CA GLN A 489 -15.02 28.28 5.67
C GLN A 489 -16.35 27.73 6.19
N GLN A 490 -16.83 26.61 5.62
CA GLN A 490 -18.09 25.98 6.05
C GLN A 490 -18.04 25.54 7.52
N ALA A 491 -16.90 25.03 8.01
CA ALA A 491 -16.71 24.69 9.41
C ALA A 491 -16.80 25.93 10.32
N CYS A 492 -16.21 27.05 9.92
CA CYS A 492 -16.29 28.30 10.68
C CYS A 492 -17.70 28.91 10.69
N GLU A 493 -18.40 28.88 9.55
CA GLU A 493 -19.79 29.34 9.43
C GLU A 493 -20.71 28.52 10.35
N TYR A 494 -20.66 27.18 10.29
CA TYR A 494 -21.44 26.32 11.17
C TYR A 494 -21.06 26.48 12.66
N LEU A 495 -19.79 26.75 12.97
CA LEU A 495 -19.34 27.04 14.34
C LEU A 495 -20.03 28.31 14.87
N GLN A 496 -20.02 29.39 14.08
CA GLN A 496 -20.65 30.67 14.40
C GLN A 496 -22.19 30.59 14.43
N GLU A 497 -22.82 29.70 13.66
CA GLU A 497 -24.26 29.42 13.78
C GLU A 497 -24.62 28.64 15.06
N GLY A 498 -23.67 27.96 15.70
CA GLY A 498 -23.90 27.02 16.80
C GLY A 498 -24.23 25.58 16.37
N ARG A 499 -23.93 25.22 15.11
CA ARG A 499 -24.14 23.88 14.52
C ARG A 499 -22.88 23.02 14.67
N PHE A 500 -22.53 22.72 15.91
CA PHE A 500 -21.24 22.16 16.28
C PHE A 500 -20.89 20.84 15.57
N GLN A 501 -21.85 19.92 15.39
CA GLN A 501 -21.60 18.65 14.71
C GLN A 501 -21.19 18.86 13.24
N ARG A 502 -21.90 19.72 12.51
CA ARG A 502 -21.59 20.05 11.11
C ARG A 502 -20.28 20.83 10.98
N ALA A 503 -19.94 21.64 11.98
CA ALA A 503 -18.64 22.30 12.07
C ALA A 503 -17.51 21.26 12.22
N LEU A 504 -17.67 20.27 13.11
CA LEU A 504 -16.72 19.19 13.31
C LEU A 504 -16.58 18.30 12.06
N GLU A 505 -17.69 17.92 11.43
CA GLU A 505 -17.70 17.15 10.17
C GLU A 505 -16.91 17.84 9.06
N ASN A 506 -17.12 19.15 8.84
CA ASN A 506 -16.38 19.90 7.82
C ASN A 506 -14.91 20.12 8.23
N ALA A 507 -14.62 20.32 9.52
CA ALA A 507 -13.25 20.45 10.00
C ALA A 507 -12.42 19.17 9.81
N ARG A 508 -13.03 17.97 9.95
CA ARG A 508 -12.40 16.68 9.61
C ARG A 508 -12.01 16.62 8.13
N VAL A 509 -12.94 16.92 7.23
CA VAL A 509 -12.70 16.87 5.77
C VAL A 509 -11.61 17.87 5.37
N ALA A 510 -11.62 19.07 5.97
CA ALA A 510 -10.58 20.07 5.76
C ALA A 510 -9.20 19.57 6.23
N GLN A 511 -9.11 18.92 7.40
CA GLN A 511 -7.86 18.35 7.91
C GLN A 511 -7.29 17.29 6.96
N VAL A 512 -8.12 16.33 6.55
CA VAL A 512 -7.69 15.21 5.68
C VAL A 512 -7.16 15.72 4.35
N GLU A 513 -7.85 16.66 3.70
CA GLU A 513 -7.39 17.26 2.44
C GLU A 513 -6.13 18.13 2.63
N ALA A 514 -5.95 18.78 3.80
CA ALA A 514 -4.75 19.57 4.10
C ALA A 514 -3.51 18.70 4.33
N GLU A 515 -3.64 17.60 5.08
CA GLU A 515 -2.56 16.66 5.33
C GLU A 515 -2.17 15.91 4.05
N LYS A 516 -3.17 15.48 3.25
CA LYS A 516 -2.99 14.94 1.90
C LYS A 516 -2.26 15.91 0.96
N ALA A 517 -2.59 17.20 0.99
CA ALA A 517 -1.89 18.23 0.22
C ALA A 517 -0.45 18.47 0.70
N PHE A 518 -0.19 18.37 2.00
CA PHE A 518 1.12 18.63 2.60
C PHE A 518 2.10 17.45 2.49
N PHE A 519 1.60 16.21 2.57
CA PHE A 519 2.38 14.97 2.52
C PHE A 519 2.33 14.26 1.14
N GLU A 520 1.88 14.96 0.09
CA GLU A 520 1.84 14.46 -1.29
C GLU A 520 3.23 13.93 -1.73
N ARG A 521 3.29 12.62 -2.04
CA ARG A 521 4.55 11.88 -2.26
C ARG A 521 5.41 12.49 -3.37
N SER A 522 4.78 13.04 -4.40
CA SER A 522 5.48 13.65 -5.54
C SER A 522 6.18 14.97 -5.21
N MET A 523 5.71 15.73 -4.20
CA MET A 523 6.39 16.94 -3.73
C MET A 523 7.70 16.61 -2.99
N VAL A 524 7.68 15.56 -2.16
CA VAL A 524 8.83 15.14 -1.34
C VAL A 524 9.94 14.53 -2.20
N GLY A 525 9.59 13.67 -3.16
CA GLY A 525 10.56 12.88 -3.93
C GLY A 525 11.56 13.70 -4.75
N GLN A 526 11.21 14.91 -5.20
CA GLN A 526 12.10 15.73 -6.05
C GLN A 526 13.02 16.69 -5.28
N VAL A 527 12.83 16.87 -3.96
CA VAL A 527 13.74 17.68 -3.12
C VAL A 527 15.18 17.13 -3.13
N TYR A 528 15.33 15.82 -3.37
CA TYR A 528 16.60 15.12 -3.41
C TYR A 528 17.43 15.27 -4.71
N PHE A 529 16.97 16.03 -5.72
CA PHE A 529 17.74 16.25 -6.95
C PHE A 529 18.01 17.75 -7.28
N PRO A 530 18.98 18.38 -6.60
CA PRO A 530 19.38 19.77 -6.82
C PRO A 530 19.78 20.06 -8.28
N ASP A 531 19.62 21.31 -8.71
CA ASP A 531 19.96 21.74 -10.08
C ASP A 531 21.46 21.65 -10.36
N GLU A 532 22.30 21.75 -9.34
CA GLU A 532 23.75 21.49 -9.39
C GLU A 532 24.05 20.06 -9.85
N HIS A 533 23.26 19.07 -9.41
CA HIS A 533 23.40 17.69 -9.85
C HIS A 533 22.92 17.49 -11.30
N LYS A 534 21.87 18.21 -11.73
CA LYS A 534 21.45 18.23 -13.15
C LYS A 534 22.57 18.77 -14.03
N VAL A 535 23.19 19.89 -13.64
CA VAL A 535 24.36 20.45 -14.35
C VAL A 535 25.53 19.48 -14.34
N ALA A 536 25.85 18.85 -13.21
CA ALA A 536 26.94 17.87 -13.11
C ALA A 536 26.74 16.63 -14.00
N VAL A 537 25.50 16.18 -14.22
CA VAL A 537 25.18 15.06 -15.13
C VAL A 537 25.22 15.47 -16.61
N TYR A 538 24.71 16.65 -16.96
CA TYR A 538 24.67 17.07 -18.38
C TYR A 538 25.96 17.69 -18.90
N LEU A 539 26.80 18.29 -18.04
CA LEU A 539 28.03 18.96 -18.46
C LEU A 539 29.07 18.02 -19.11
N PRO A 540 29.31 16.77 -18.62
CA PRO A 540 30.17 15.80 -19.30
C PRO A 540 29.64 15.35 -20.66
N LEU A 541 28.31 15.31 -20.84
CA LEU A 541 27.67 14.89 -22.09
C LEU A 541 27.73 15.99 -23.17
N LEU A 542 27.45 17.24 -22.77
CA LEU A 542 27.34 18.38 -23.69
C LEU A 542 28.65 19.13 -23.89
N GLY A 543 29.50 19.22 -22.86
CA GLY A 543 30.76 19.96 -22.86
C GLY A 543 31.71 19.60 -24.03
N PRO A 544 32.00 18.31 -24.28
CA PRO A 544 32.87 17.88 -25.38
C PRO A 544 32.36 18.26 -26.78
N VAL A 545 31.05 18.49 -26.95
CA VAL A 545 30.43 18.91 -28.21
C VAL A 545 30.32 20.45 -28.29
N ALA A 546 29.95 21.09 -27.19
CA ALA A 546 29.78 22.54 -27.10
C ALA A 546 31.11 23.30 -27.24
N VAL A 547 32.19 22.84 -26.60
CA VAL A 547 33.49 23.55 -26.61
C VAL A 547 34.06 23.68 -28.04
N PRO A 548 34.12 22.62 -28.88
CA PRO A 548 34.51 22.75 -30.29
C PRO A 548 33.57 23.65 -31.11
N LEU A 549 32.26 23.58 -30.90
CA LEU A 549 31.28 24.41 -31.62
C LEU A 549 31.41 25.91 -31.29
N ILE A 550 31.60 26.24 -30.01
CA ILE A 550 31.83 27.61 -29.54
C ILE A 550 33.17 28.13 -30.06
N MET A 551 34.24 27.32 -29.97
CA MET A 551 35.56 27.67 -30.52
C MET A 551 35.51 27.88 -32.04
N ALA A 552 34.78 27.04 -32.79
CA ALA A 552 34.60 27.20 -34.23
C ALA A 552 33.82 28.48 -34.57
N ALA A 553 32.72 28.76 -33.86
CA ALA A 553 31.96 29.99 -34.03
C ALA A 553 32.81 31.24 -33.73
N LEU A 554 33.50 31.30 -32.58
CA LEU A 554 34.37 32.42 -32.21
C LEU A 554 35.53 32.64 -33.20
N LYS A 555 36.09 31.55 -33.75
CA LYS A 555 37.16 31.61 -34.76
C LYS A 555 36.66 32.16 -36.10
N GLU A 556 35.46 31.76 -36.53
CA GLU A 556 34.85 32.25 -37.77
C GLU A 556 34.33 33.70 -37.61
N LEU A 557 33.85 34.09 -36.42
CA LEU A 557 33.46 35.46 -36.10
C LEU A 557 34.68 36.40 -36.13
N LYS A 558 35.82 35.99 -35.52
CA LYS A 558 37.11 36.70 -35.64
C LYS A 558 37.65 36.71 -37.08
N SER A 559 37.37 35.69 -37.89
CA SER A 559 37.71 35.63 -39.32
C SER A 559 36.90 36.65 -40.14
N MET A 560 35.62 36.82 -39.82
CA MET A 560 34.76 37.84 -40.44
C MET A 560 35.17 39.27 -40.04
N MET A 561 35.46 39.51 -38.75
CA MET A 561 35.91 40.83 -38.26
C MET A 561 37.29 41.26 -38.79
N LYS A 562 38.10 40.35 -39.36
CA LYS A 562 39.42 40.64 -39.94
C LYS A 562 39.42 40.92 -41.45
N ARG A 563 38.26 40.98 -42.11
CA ARG A 563 38.17 41.33 -43.53
C ARG A 563 37.96 42.84 -43.72
N GLU A 564 39.01 43.54 -44.14
CA GLU A 564 38.86 44.88 -44.73
C GLU A 564 37.98 44.82 -46.00
N PRO A 565 37.16 45.85 -46.28
CA PRO A 565 36.31 45.89 -47.47
C PRO A 565 37.14 46.14 -48.74
N PRO A 566 37.03 45.31 -49.79
CA PRO A 566 37.74 45.54 -51.05
C PRO A 566 37.19 46.79 -51.77
N ARG A 567 38.09 47.59 -52.34
CA ARG A 567 37.76 48.83 -53.06
C ARG A 567 36.94 48.57 -54.33
N SER A 568 36.00 49.47 -54.60
CA SER A 568 35.14 49.49 -55.79
C SER A 568 35.90 49.71 -57.12
N ARG A 569 35.43 49.09 -58.22
CA ARG A 569 34.81 49.80 -59.36
C ARG A 569 34.15 48.80 -60.36
N PRO A 570 33.27 49.27 -61.28
CA PRO A 570 32.24 48.43 -61.89
C PRO A 570 32.55 47.96 -63.32
N VAL A 571 31.74 47.00 -63.79
CA VAL A 571 31.53 46.67 -65.22
C VAL A 571 30.03 46.42 -65.42
N GLU A 572 29.43 47.10 -66.40
CA GLU A 572 28.08 46.79 -66.90
C GLU A 572 28.13 45.55 -67.82
N PHE A 573 27.02 44.81 -67.94
CA PHE A 573 26.35 44.63 -69.23
C PHE A 573 25.05 43.84 -69.05
N GLY A 574 23.97 44.31 -69.65
CA GLY A 574 22.72 43.54 -69.75
C GLY A 574 22.03 43.81 -71.07
N ARG A 575 21.80 42.77 -71.88
CA ARG A 575 20.79 42.71 -72.95
C ARG A 575 20.75 41.35 -73.66
N LEU A 576 19.55 40.99 -74.14
CA LEU A 576 19.23 39.88 -75.07
C LEU A 576 19.32 38.46 -74.43
N LEU A 577 18.45 37.48 -74.73
CA LEU A 577 17.15 37.52 -75.45
C LEU A 577 16.22 36.34 -75.04
N ASN A 578 15.09 36.24 -75.74
CA ASN A 578 13.96 35.30 -75.59
C ASN A 578 14.28 33.78 -75.65
N PRO A 579 13.31 32.92 -75.26
CA PRO A 579 13.42 31.44 -75.32
C PRO A 579 13.18 30.85 -76.73
N ASP A 580 13.18 29.52 -76.79
CA ASP A 580 12.71 28.60 -77.85
C ASP A 580 13.48 28.52 -79.17
N VAL A 581 14.43 27.58 -79.24
CA VAL A 581 14.76 26.84 -80.48
C VAL A 581 14.93 25.32 -80.22
N PHE A 582 13.85 24.58 -80.49
CA PHE A 582 13.78 23.27 -81.13
C PHE A 582 14.91 22.21 -80.97
N LEU A 583 14.55 21.11 -80.29
CA LEU A 583 14.44 19.75 -80.86
C LEU A 583 15.54 19.21 -81.81
N THR A 584 16.26 18.17 -81.35
CA THR A 584 16.38 16.91 -82.13
C THR A 584 16.48 15.69 -81.20
N ARG A 585 16.33 14.47 -81.75
CA ARG A 585 16.05 13.21 -81.01
C ARG A 585 17.30 12.38 -80.68
N LYS A 586 17.20 11.59 -79.60
CA LYS A 586 17.74 10.22 -79.37
C LYS A 586 19.22 9.95 -79.76
N ASN A 587 20.06 9.36 -78.89
CA ASN A 587 19.81 8.02 -78.34
C ASN A 587 20.73 7.67 -77.14
N GLN A 588 20.39 6.57 -76.45
CA GLN A 588 21.20 5.72 -75.55
C GLN A 588 21.61 6.22 -74.13
N LEU A 589 21.38 5.29 -73.19
CA LEU A 589 21.79 5.18 -71.78
C LEU A 589 23.16 4.43 -71.70
N PRO A 590 23.83 4.22 -70.53
CA PRO A 590 23.35 4.38 -69.14
C PRO A 590 24.33 5.03 -68.12
N SER A 591 23.86 5.07 -66.85
CA SER A 591 24.60 5.07 -65.55
C SER A 591 25.12 6.39 -64.93
N SER A 592 24.77 6.58 -63.63
CA SER A 592 25.45 7.31 -62.52
C SER A 592 25.99 8.75 -62.74
N ALA A 593 25.79 9.76 -61.86
CA ALA A 593 25.37 9.75 -60.44
C ALA A 593 24.90 11.14 -59.90
N MET A 594 24.37 11.14 -58.67
CA MET A 594 24.27 12.26 -57.71
C MET A 594 23.30 13.45 -57.95
N ILE A 595 23.13 14.24 -56.87
CA ILE A 595 22.42 15.53 -56.73
C ILE A 595 20.88 15.52 -56.85
N LYS A 596 20.20 14.75 -55.99
CA LYS A 596 18.88 15.11 -55.42
C LYS A 596 18.83 14.74 -53.93
N SER A 597 18.92 15.74 -53.05
CA SER A 597 18.75 15.54 -51.59
C SER A 597 18.19 16.79 -50.90
N SER A 598 18.85 17.95 -51.04
CA SER A 598 18.63 19.15 -50.22
C SER A 598 17.29 19.89 -50.39
N ARG A 599 16.34 19.40 -51.22
CA ARG A 599 14.99 19.99 -51.36
C ARG A 599 13.88 19.17 -50.69
N THR A 600 14.02 17.85 -50.58
CA THR A 600 12.96 16.99 -50.01
C THR A 600 12.86 17.16 -48.48
N VAL A 601 14.02 17.27 -47.82
CA VAL A 601 14.13 17.45 -46.35
C VAL A 601 13.46 18.77 -45.92
N LEU A 602 13.74 19.88 -46.62
CA LEU A 602 13.21 21.19 -46.24
C LEU A 602 11.67 21.24 -46.28
N VAL A 603 11.06 20.58 -47.27
CA VAL A 603 9.59 20.50 -47.41
C VAL A 603 8.98 19.59 -46.35
N HIS A 604 9.59 18.45 -46.02
CA HIS A 604 9.11 17.59 -44.93
C HIS A 604 9.21 18.29 -43.57
N CYS A 605 10.32 18.99 -43.29
CA CYS A 605 10.45 19.78 -42.07
C CYS A 605 9.39 20.89 -41.98
N LEU A 606 9.05 21.57 -43.09
CA LEU A 606 8.00 22.61 -43.09
C LEU A 606 6.60 22.04 -42.82
N ILE A 607 6.27 20.88 -43.39
CA ILE A 607 4.98 20.22 -43.19
C ILE A 607 4.84 19.75 -41.73
N ILE A 608 5.91 19.21 -41.14
CA ILE A 608 5.94 18.86 -39.71
C ILE A 608 5.80 20.12 -38.83
N LEU A 609 6.49 21.21 -39.18
CA LEU A 609 6.41 22.49 -38.45
C LEU A 609 4.97 23.02 -38.37
N LEU A 610 4.20 22.92 -39.46
CA LEU A 610 2.82 23.39 -39.54
C LEU A 610 1.84 22.45 -38.80
N TYR A 611 2.17 21.17 -38.64
CA TYR A 611 1.32 20.19 -37.96
C TYR A 611 1.41 20.23 -36.43
N SER A 612 2.42 20.90 -35.85
CA SER A 612 2.64 20.96 -34.40
C SER A 612 2.05 22.19 -33.70
N ILE A 613 1.28 23.03 -34.40
CA ILE A 613 0.89 24.38 -33.92
C ILE A 613 -0.65 24.57 -33.80
N SER A 614 -1.46 23.61 -34.22
CA SER A 614 -2.94 23.69 -34.12
C SER A 614 -3.55 22.53 -33.33
N PRO A 615 -4.27 22.78 -32.23
CA PRO A 615 -5.25 21.84 -31.68
C PRO A 615 -6.53 21.80 -32.54
N ASP A 616 -7.47 20.94 -32.13
CA ASP A 616 -8.86 20.84 -32.64
C ASP A 616 -9.06 20.43 -34.12
N PHE A 617 -9.34 19.15 -34.35
CA PHE A 617 -10.48 18.65 -35.15
C PHE A 617 -10.53 17.10 -35.11
N PRO A 618 -11.56 16.46 -34.50
CA PRO A 618 -11.57 14.99 -34.32
C PRO A 618 -11.74 14.16 -35.60
N SER A 619 -12.37 14.70 -36.64
CA SER A 619 -12.99 13.93 -37.73
C SER A 619 -12.04 13.41 -38.82
N LEU A 620 -10.76 13.82 -38.85
CA LEU A 620 -9.83 13.42 -39.91
C LEU A 620 -9.01 12.14 -39.60
N LYS A 621 -9.08 11.60 -38.38
CA LYS A 621 -8.25 10.44 -37.96
C LYS A 621 -8.59 9.12 -38.68
N GLN A 622 -9.81 8.95 -39.20
CA GLN A 622 -10.21 7.71 -39.89
C GLN A 622 -9.71 7.59 -41.34
N ALA A 623 -9.32 8.70 -41.99
CA ALA A 623 -9.03 8.69 -43.43
C ALA A 623 -7.62 8.18 -43.83
N ILE A 624 -6.69 8.10 -42.87
CA ILE A 624 -5.25 7.83 -43.15
C ILE A 624 -4.86 6.37 -42.87
N ILE A 625 -5.62 5.66 -42.02
CA ILE A 625 -5.35 4.26 -41.63
C ILE A 625 -5.46 3.29 -42.83
N THR A 626 -6.24 3.65 -43.86
CA THR A 626 -6.58 2.76 -44.99
C THR A 626 -5.51 2.67 -46.09
N LEU A 627 -4.44 3.49 -46.07
CA LEU A 627 -3.57 3.66 -47.25
C LEU A 627 -2.19 2.96 -47.20
N TYR A 628 -1.86 2.26 -46.11
CA TYR A 628 -0.53 1.61 -45.94
C TYR A 628 -0.63 0.17 -45.42
N LEU A 629 -1.00 -0.76 -46.30
CA LEU A 629 -0.90 -2.20 -46.07
C LEU A 629 -0.32 -2.94 -47.30
N VAL A 630 0.90 -3.49 -47.12
CA VAL A 630 1.39 -4.76 -47.72
C VAL A 630 1.68 -4.75 -49.26
N PRO A 631 2.63 -5.55 -49.80
CA PRO A 631 3.84 -6.18 -49.25
C PRO A 631 5.16 -5.77 -49.97
N CYS A 632 6.31 -6.00 -49.33
CA CYS A 632 7.44 -6.70 -49.99
C CYS A 632 8.32 -7.41 -48.96
N CYS A 633 9.10 -8.41 -49.40
CA CYS A 633 9.76 -9.41 -48.55
C CYS A 633 11.29 -9.17 -48.42
N PRO A 634 12.09 -10.02 -47.75
CA PRO A 634 12.69 -9.63 -46.48
C PRO A 634 14.21 -9.38 -46.57
N LEU A 635 14.71 -8.49 -45.70
CA LEU A 635 16.10 -8.45 -45.29
C LEU A 635 16.19 -8.88 -43.83
N THR A 636 17.00 -9.90 -43.56
CA THR A 636 17.14 -10.51 -42.22
C THR A 636 17.73 -9.50 -41.22
N PRO A 637 17.01 -9.18 -40.12
CA PRO A 637 17.60 -8.37 -39.07
C PRO A 637 18.65 -9.18 -38.31
N THR A 638 19.92 -8.77 -38.40
CA THR A 638 20.93 -9.18 -37.41
C THR A 638 20.59 -8.50 -36.08
N THR A 639 19.78 -9.18 -35.26
CA THR A 639 19.45 -8.73 -33.91
C THR A 639 20.71 -8.79 -33.04
N ASN A 640 21.42 -7.67 -32.93
CA ASN A 640 22.11 -7.37 -31.68
C ASN A 640 21.02 -7.14 -30.63
N THR A 641 20.64 -8.21 -29.94
CA THR A 641 19.91 -8.09 -28.68
C THR A 641 20.77 -7.24 -27.74
N HIS A 642 20.17 -6.22 -27.13
CA HIS A 642 20.75 -5.65 -25.93
C HIS A 642 20.80 -6.78 -24.91
N ARG A 643 22.02 -7.22 -24.58
CA ARG A 643 22.22 -8.19 -23.51
C ARG A 643 21.97 -7.45 -22.20
N MET A 644 21.12 -8.00 -21.36
CA MET A 644 21.08 -7.65 -19.93
C MET A 644 21.64 -8.84 -19.16
N PRO A 645 22.99 -9.02 -19.15
CA PRO A 645 23.59 -10.09 -18.36
C PRO A 645 23.37 -9.79 -16.87
N LEU A 646 23.22 -10.84 -16.08
CA LEU A 646 23.36 -10.73 -14.63
C LEU A 646 24.85 -10.50 -14.33
N SER A 647 25.17 -9.43 -13.60
CA SER A 647 26.56 -9.10 -13.26
C SER A 647 27.24 -10.24 -12.50
N GLN A 648 28.58 -10.33 -12.55
CA GLN A 648 29.29 -11.34 -11.75
C GLN A 648 29.03 -11.18 -10.23
N GLN A 649 28.75 -9.95 -9.78
CA GLN A 649 28.34 -9.65 -8.41
C GLN A 649 26.93 -10.20 -8.12
N GLY A 650 25.97 -10.06 -9.04
CA GLY A 650 24.64 -10.65 -8.92
C GLY A 650 24.66 -12.18 -8.91
N VAL A 651 25.45 -12.79 -9.80
CA VAL A 651 25.65 -14.25 -9.85
C VAL A 651 26.22 -14.78 -8.53
N GLN A 652 27.15 -14.05 -7.90
CA GLN A 652 27.72 -14.46 -6.62
C GLN A 652 26.76 -14.16 -5.45
N GLY A 653 26.10 -13.01 -5.45
CA GLY A 653 25.11 -12.63 -4.44
C GLY A 653 23.96 -13.63 -4.33
N VAL A 654 23.41 -14.11 -5.45
CA VAL A 654 22.36 -15.16 -5.45
C VAL A 654 22.86 -16.45 -4.80
N LYS A 655 24.12 -16.85 -5.05
CA LYS A 655 24.72 -18.03 -4.38
C LYS A 655 24.85 -17.81 -2.89
N ASP A 656 25.30 -16.63 -2.47
CA ASP A 656 25.52 -16.29 -1.06
C ASP A 656 24.20 -16.17 -0.28
N VAL A 657 23.13 -15.68 -0.93
CA VAL A 657 21.75 -15.74 -0.40
C VAL A 657 21.31 -17.19 -0.18
N ILE A 658 21.39 -18.05 -1.19
CA ILE A 658 21.00 -19.47 -1.08
C ILE A 658 21.85 -20.22 -0.04
N ASN A 659 23.17 -19.98 -0.01
CA ASN A 659 24.08 -20.53 1.00
C ASN A 659 23.70 -20.06 2.41
N GLY A 660 23.29 -18.79 2.56
CA GLY A 660 22.82 -18.20 3.80
C GLY A 660 21.55 -18.88 4.30
N PHE A 661 20.49 -18.91 3.50
CA PHE A 661 19.21 -19.49 3.92
C PHE A 661 19.26 -21.00 4.24
N VAL A 662 20.21 -21.74 3.66
CA VAL A 662 20.53 -23.10 4.10
C VAL A 662 21.16 -23.11 5.50
N ARG A 663 22.28 -22.38 5.69
CA ARG A 663 22.95 -22.26 7.00
C ARG A 663 21.99 -21.79 8.10
N ASP A 664 21.06 -20.91 7.74
CA ASP A 664 20.16 -20.22 8.66
C ASP A 664 18.82 -20.96 8.88
N GLY A 665 18.67 -22.20 8.37
CA GLY A 665 17.61 -23.13 8.77
C GLY A 665 16.80 -23.83 7.65
N SER A 666 17.24 -23.80 6.39
CA SER A 666 16.66 -24.56 5.28
C SER A 666 17.49 -25.84 5.00
N PRO A 667 16.88 -26.97 4.57
CA PRO A 667 17.60 -28.24 4.47
C PRO A 667 18.55 -28.25 3.27
N GLY A 668 18.00 -27.96 2.10
CA GLY A 668 18.71 -27.78 0.86
C GLY A 668 17.81 -27.06 -0.14
N LEU A 669 18.44 -26.27 -1.00
CA LEU A 669 17.79 -25.37 -1.95
C LEU A 669 18.50 -25.47 -3.30
N VAL A 670 17.73 -25.49 -4.39
CA VAL A 670 18.25 -25.44 -5.76
C VAL A 670 17.55 -24.31 -6.51
N PHE A 671 18.30 -23.39 -7.07
CA PHE A 671 17.80 -22.20 -7.75
C PHE A 671 18.30 -22.13 -9.19
N SER A 672 17.43 -21.73 -10.11
CA SER A 672 17.77 -21.51 -11.52
C SER A 672 16.99 -20.32 -12.08
N ALA A 673 17.66 -19.44 -12.81
CA ALA A 673 17.06 -18.28 -13.48
C ALA A 673 17.58 -18.13 -14.92
N ILE A 674 16.73 -17.60 -15.80
CA ILE A 674 16.93 -17.60 -17.26
C ILE A 674 16.53 -16.24 -17.86
N ASP A 675 17.25 -15.79 -18.89
CA ASP A 675 16.93 -14.59 -19.65
C ASP A 675 16.01 -14.86 -20.86
N LYS A 676 15.48 -13.81 -21.46
CA LYS A 676 14.68 -13.90 -22.70
C LYS A 676 15.48 -14.41 -23.91
N ALA A 677 16.81 -14.39 -23.91
CA ALA A 677 17.63 -15.01 -24.95
C ALA A 677 17.83 -16.53 -24.73
N GLY A 678 17.35 -17.10 -23.62
CA GLY A 678 17.47 -18.51 -23.27
C GLY A 678 18.76 -18.89 -22.55
N ASN A 679 19.57 -17.91 -22.14
CA ASN A 679 20.77 -18.14 -21.33
C ASN A 679 20.39 -18.31 -19.86
N ILE A 680 21.00 -19.27 -19.18
CA ILE A 680 20.96 -19.35 -17.72
C ILE A 680 21.73 -18.17 -17.14
N LEU A 681 21.04 -17.31 -16.38
CA LEU A 681 21.63 -16.17 -15.68
C LEU A 681 22.41 -16.64 -14.45
N VAL A 682 21.82 -17.56 -13.69
CA VAL A 682 22.43 -18.18 -12.51
C VAL A 682 21.77 -19.53 -12.23
N GLU A 683 22.60 -20.48 -11.80
CA GLU A 683 22.22 -21.77 -11.26
C GLU A 683 23.04 -22.02 -9.99
N HIS A 684 22.39 -22.46 -8.92
CA HIS A 684 23.09 -22.84 -7.69
C HIS A 684 22.35 -23.92 -6.91
N ALA A 685 23.10 -24.69 -6.13
CA ALA A 685 22.59 -25.68 -5.20
C ALA A 685 23.34 -25.56 -3.86
N ALA A 686 22.62 -25.63 -2.75
CA ALA A 686 23.20 -25.63 -1.41
C ALA A 686 22.46 -26.58 -0.48
N GLY A 687 23.12 -26.98 0.62
CA GLY A 687 22.57 -27.89 1.63
C GLY A 687 22.62 -29.36 1.22
N THR A 688 21.77 -30.15 1.87
CA THR A 688 21.67 -31.60 1.71
C THR A 688 20.28 -32.00 1.21
N VAL A 689 20.17 -33.20 0.62
CA VAL A 689 18.89 -33.70 0.08
C VAL A 689 17.84 -33.92 1.19
N GLY A 690 18.29 -34.20 2.41
CA GLY A 690 17.49 -34.27 3.64
C GLY A 690 18.29 -33.80 4.86
N VAL A 691 17.61 -33.37 5.94
CA VAL A 691 18.28 -32.88 7.17
C VAL A 691 19.18 -33.92 7.83
N ASP A 692 18.79 -35.19 7.79
CA ASP A 692 19.54 -36.31 8.35
C ASP A 692 20.47 -36.98 7.32
N SER A 693 20.54 -36.46 6.09
CA SER A 693 21.36 -36.98 4.99
C SER A 693 22.66 -36.18 4.82
N SER A 694 23.75 -36.89 4.48
CA SER A 694 25.04 -36.28 4.11
C SER A 694 25.17 -36.01 2.60
N GLU A 695 24.25 -36.50 1.77
CA GLU A 695 24.22 -36.25 0.33
C GLU A 695 23.81 -34.80 0.04
N ARG A 696 24.57 -34.15 -0.86
CA ARG A 696 24.39 -32.72 -1.18
C ARG A 696 23.31 -32.52 -2.23
N MET A 697 22.64 -31.36 -2.16
CA MET A 697 21.81 -30.90 -3.27
C MET A 697 22.68 -30.71 -4.53
N ASP A 698 22.19 -31.21 -5.66
CA ASP A 698 22.84 -31.16 -6.96
C ASP A 698 21.88 -30.49 -7.96
N LYS A 699 22.30 -29.37 -8.57
CA LYS A 699 21.49 -28.61 -9.52
C LYS A 699 21.21 -29.34 -10.84
N ASP A 700 22.04 -30.33 -11.18
CA ASP A 700 21.97 -31.13 -12.40
C ASP A 700 21.26 -32.48 -12.18
N ALA A 701 21.34 -33.04 -10.97
CA ALA A 701 20.74 -34.31 -10.59
C ALA A 701 19.45 -34.22 -9.77
N THR A 702 19.34 -33.32 -8.78
CA THR A 702 18.23 -33.35 -7.79
C THR A 702 16.87 -33.01 -8.41
N ILE A 703 15.89 -33.84 -8.08
CA ILE A 703 14.49 -33.75 -8.51
C ILE A 703 13.64 -33.34 -7.31
N PHE A 704 12.67 -32.45 -7.55
CA PHE A 704 11.74 -31.92 -6.56
C PHE A 704 10.32 -32.32 -6.95
N TRP A 705 9.46 -32.67 -5.99
CA TRP A 705 8.02 -32.66 -6.22
C TRP A 705 7.55 -31.20 -6.28
N ILE A 706 7.27 -30.71 -7.49
CA ILE A 706 6.96 -29.28 -7.70
C ILE A 706 5.50 -28.94 -7.43
N ALA A 707 4.66 -29.95 -7.10
CA ALA A 707 3.28 -29.78 -6.67
C ALA A 707 2.51 -28.79 -7.58
N SER A 708 1.92 -27.73 -7.00
CA SER A 708 1.10 -26.74 -7.71
C SER A 708 1.79 -25.92 -8.81
N CYS A 709 3.11 -26.01 -8.97
CA CYS A 709 3.77 -25.54 -10.20
C CYS A 709 3.24 -26.28 -11.46
N THR A 710 2.79 -27.53 -11.31
CA THR A 710 2.17 -28.34 -12.39
C THR A 710 1.05 -27.60 -13.13
N LYS A 711 0.32 -26.71 -12.43
CA LYS A 711 -0.82 -25.97 -12.97
C LYS A 711 -0.48 -25.16 -14.22
N LEU A 712 0.74 -24.62 -14.33
CA LEU A 712 1.22 -23.91 -15.51
C LEU A 712 1.33 -24.84 -16.73
N VAL A 713 1.83 -26.07 -16.54
CA VAL A 713 2.00 -27.07 -17.61
C VAL A 713 0.63 -27.59 -18.08
N THR A 714 -0.31 -27.83 -17.15
CA THR A 714 -1.70 -28.17 -17.49
C THR A 714 -2.39 -27.04 -18.27
N THR A 715 -2.16 -25.78 -17.87
CA THR A 715 -2.68 -24.61 -18.58
C THR A 715 -2.17 -24.54 -20.02
N ILE A 716 -0.87 -24.79 -20.23
CA ILE A 716 -0.27 -24.88 -21.58
C ILE A 716 -0.96 -25.97 -22.40
N ALA A 717 -1.17 -27.16 -21.84
CA ALA A 717 -1.84 -28.26 -22.54
C ALA A 717 -3.30 -27.94 -22.94
N VAL A 718 -4.06 -27.26 -22.06
CA VAL A 718 -5.41 -26.78 -22.38
C VAL A 718 -5.38 -25.75 -23.51
N LEU A 719 -4.49 -24.76 -23.43
CA LEU A 719 -4.37 -23.72 -24.45
C LEU A 719 -3.90 -24.29 -25.81
N GLN A 720 -3.05 -25.33 -25.81
CA GLN A 720 -2.70 -26.08 -27.02
C GLN A 720 -3.92 -26.73 -27.69
N LEU A 721 -4.89 -27.23 -26.91
CA LEU A 721 -6.13 -27.81 -27.45
C LEU A 721 -7.16 -26.73 -27.86
N VAL A 722 -7.18 -25.58 -27.19
CA VAL A 722 -7.95 -24.39 -27.64
C VAL A 722 -7.42 -23.89 -28.98
N GLU A 723 -6.09 -23.81 -29.14
CA GLU A 723 -5.42 -23.46 -30.39
C GLU A 723 -5.69 -24.41 -31.57
N GLN A 724 -6.04 -25.66 -31.27
CA GLN A 724 -6.45 -26.69 -32.22
C GLN A 724 -7.96 -26.65 -32.52
N GLY A 725 -8.73 -25.77 -31.87
CA GLY A 725 -10.20 -25.73 -31.96
C GLY A 725 -10.90 -26.94 -31.33
N LYS A 726 -10.20 -27.71 -30.49
CA LYS A 726 -10.74 -28.90 -29.81
C LYS A 726 -11.41 -28.58 -28.48
N ILE A 727 -11.05 -27.45 -27.87
CA ILE A 727 -11.64 -26.90 -26.64
C ILE A 727 -12.06 -25.46 -26.93
N SER A 728 -13.20 -25.03 -26.38
CA SER A 728 -13.54 -23.62 -26.22
C SER A 728 -13.42 -23.25 -24.74
N LEU A 729 -12.89 -22.07 -24.43
CA LEU A 729 -12.74 -21.61 -23.05
C LEU A 729 -14.11 -21.40 -22.38
N ASP A 730 -15.12 -20.98 -23.14
CA ASP A 730 -16.39 -20.48 -22.62
C ASP A 730 -17.61 -21.37 -22.96
N ASP A 731 -17.37 -22.53 -23.57
CA ASP A 731 -18.42 -23.51 -23.89
C ASP A 731 -18.68 -24.45 -22.70
N ALA A 732 -19.72 -24.16 -21.93
CA ALA A 732 -20.16 -24.99 -20.82
C ALA A 732 -20.82 -26.31 -21.25
N ASP A 733 -21.47 -26.37 -22.42
CA ASP A 733 -22.12 -27.60 -22.89
C ASP A 733 -21.09 -28.63 -23.37
N PHE A 734 -19.96 -28.17 -23.91
CA PHE A 734 -18.75 -28.98 -24.10
C PHE A 734 -18.23 -29.55 -22.76
N VAL A 735 -18.13 -28.73 -21.71
CA VAL A 735 -17.69 -29.21 -20.38
C VAL A 735 -18.66 -30.26 -19.81
N LYS A 736 -19.99 -30.05 -19.90
CA LYS A 736 -21.00 -31.06 -19.52
C LYS A 736 -20.87 -32.36 -20.31
N LYS A 737 -20.49 -32.28 -21.59
CA LYS A 737 -20.38 -33.44 -22.49
C LYS A 737 -19.11 -34.25 -22.23
N ILE A 738 -18.00 -33.59 -21.96
CA ILE A 738 -16.69 -34.23 -21.72
C ILE A 738 -16.54 -34.66 -20.25
N THR A 739 -17.09 -33.89 -19.33
CA THR A 739 -17.09 -34.13 -17.87
C THR A 739 -18.50 -34.00 -17.29
N PRO A 740 -19.42 -34.95 -17.60
CA PRO A 740 -20.77 -34.97 -17.03
C PRO A 740 -20.77 -34.99 -15.49
N GLU A 741 -19.71 -35.52 -14.87
CA GLU A 741 -19.50 -35.56 -13.43
C GLU A 741 -19.37 -34.17 -12.78
N ILE A 742 -19.11 -33.10 -13.56
CA ILE A 742 -19.18 -31.71 -13.09
C ILE A 742 -20.64 -31.22 -13.03
N LYS A 743 -21.46 -31.59 -14.03
CA LYS A 743 -22.85 -31.13 -14.14
C LYS A 743 -23.72 -31.59 -12.97
N GLU A 744 -23.44 -32.77 -12.43
CA GLU A 744 -24.24 -33.37 -11.35
C GLU A 744 -23.86 -32.84 -9.95
N LYS A 745 -22.83 -32.00 -9.84
CA LYS A 745 -22.33 -31.48 -8.56
C LYS A 745 -23.27 -30.48 -7.92
N LYS A 746 -23.30 -30.54 -6.59
CA LYS A 746 -23.97 -29.57 -5.72
C LYS A 746 -22.95 -28.61 -5.12
N VAL A 747 -23.42 -27.40 -4.82
CA VAL A 747 -22.66 -26.34 -4.16
C VAL A 747 -22.96 -26.37 -2.67
N TYR A 748 -21.92 -26.38 -1.84
CA TYR A 748 -21.99 -26.48 -0.38
C TYR A 748 -21.45 -25.19 0.25
N ALA A 749 -22.23 -24.11 0.14
CA ALA A 749 -21.81 -22.77 0.58
C ALA A 749 -21.44 -22.70 2.08
N ASP A 750 -22.17 -23.44 2.90
CA ASP A 750 -21.99 -23.64 4.34
C ASP A 750 -21.17 -24.91 4.69
N GLY A 751 -20.68 -25.64 3.68
CA GLY A 751 -20.02 -26.94 3.83
C GLY A 751 -20.93 -28.15 4.11
N VAL A 752 -22.26 -27.97 4.20
CA VAL A 752 -23.21 -29.00 4.66
C VAL A 752 -24.43 -29.14 3.73
N THR A 753 -25.07 -28.03 3.38
CA THR A 753 -26.33 -27.99 2.62
C THR A 753 -26.07 -27.99 1.11
N PRO A 754 -26.55 -28.99 0.35
CA PRO A 754 -26.39 -29.02 -1.10
C PRO A 754 -27.36 -28.08 -1.82
N ALA A 755 -26.84 -27.14 -2.59
CA ALA A 755 -27.57 -26.31 -3.55
C ALA A 755 -27.27 -26.74 -5.00
N GLU A 756 -28.14 -26.36 -5.95
CA GLU A 756 -27.89 -26.52 -7.38
C GLU A 756 -26.88 -25.48 -7.90
N GLN A 757 -26.23 -25.78 -9.02
CA GLN A 757 -25.42 -24.81 -9.77
C GLN A 757 -26.32 -23.75 -10.42
N GLU A 758 -26.08 -22.47 -10.12
CA GLU A 758 -26.77 -21.33 -10.76
C GLU A 758 -26.25 -21.03 -12.18
N LYS A 759 -25.01 -21.42 -12.44
CA LYS A 759 -24.31 -21.30 -13.73
C LYS A 759 -23.51 -22.57 -13.96
N ASP A 760 -23.36 -22.95 -15.22
CA ASP A 760 -22.55 -24.09 -15.59
C ASP A 760 -21.05 -23.74 -15.64
N VAL A 761 -20.19 -24.67 -15.22
CA VAL A 761 -18.72 -24.53 -15.25
C VAL A 761 -18.19 -24.47 -16.68
N THR A 762 -17.31 -23.51 -16.97
CA THR A 762 -16.54 -23.43 -18.23
C THR A 762 -15.05 -23.74 -18.02
N VAL A 763 -14.31 -23.99 -19.12
CA VAL A 763 -12.85 -24.21 -19.04
C VAL A 763 -12.12 -22.95 -18.58
N ARG A 764 -12.61 -21.74 -18.93
CA ARG A 764 -12.13 -20.48 -18.39
C ARG A 764 -12.20 -20.49 -16.87
N MET A 765 -13.36 -20.82 -16.30
CA MET A 765 -13.55 -20.89 -14.84
C MET A 765 -12.61 -21.89 -14.16
N LEU A 766 -12.29 -23.00 -14.81
CA LEU A 766 -11.31 -23.97 -14.30
C LEU A 766 -9.88 -23.37 -14.28
N LEU A 767 -9.43 -22.74 -15.37
CA LEU A 767 -8.11 -22.10 -15.44
C LEU A 767 -7.97 -20.85 -14.57
N SER A 768 -9.07 -20.10 -14.39
CA SER A 768 -9.11 -18.88 -13.57
C SER A 768 -9.44 -19.13 -12.10
N HIS A 769 -9.55 -20.38 -11.66
CA HIS A 769 -9.91 -20.73 -10.29
C HIS A 769 -11.24 -20.12 -9.81
N THR A 770 -12.24 -20.00 -10.70
CA THR A 770 -13.58 -19.48 -10.37
C THR A 770 -14.71 -20.49 -10.56
N ALA A 771 -14.40 -21.76 -10.84
CA ALA A 771 -15.44 -22.80 -10.99
C ALA A 771 -16.07 -23.24 -9.66
N GLY A 772 -15.50 -22.85 -8.51
CA GLY A 772 -16.06 -23.09 -7.17
C GLY A 772 -15.54 -24.35 -6.47
N PHE A 773 -14.52 -25.02 -7.01
CA PHE A 773 -13.80 -26.10 -6.30
C PHE A 773 -12.73 -25.54 -5.36
N ALA A 774 -12.68 -26.02 -4.12
CA ALA A 774 -11.60 -25.77 -3.16
C ALA A 774 -10.70 -27.02 -2.93
N TYR A 775 -9.73 -26.91 -2.02
CA TYR A 775 -8.92 -28.02 -1.50
C TYR A 775 -9.13 -28.16 0.02
N ALA A 776 -9.25 -29.39 0.53
CA ALA A 776 -9.53 -29.72 1.94
C ALA A 776 -8.46 -29.27 2.95
N PHE A 777 -7.25 -28.95 2.51
CA PHE A 777 -6.19 -28.41 3.36
C PHE A 777 -6.22 -26.88 3.49
N ILE A 778 -7.09 -26.20 2.73
CA ILE A 778 -7.28 -24.74 2.77
C ILE A 778 -8.69 -24.40 3.27
N ASP A 779 -9.74 -24.94 2.63
CA ASP A 779 -11.13 -24.61 2.97
C ASP A 779 -11.75 -25.63 3.93
N PRO A 780 -12.14 -25.24 5.16
CA PRO A 780 -12.71 -26.17 6.14
C PRO A 780 -14.07 -26.74 5.73
N ARG A 781 -14.77 -26.17 4.73
CA ARG A 781 -16.01 -26.70 4.14
C ARG A 781 -15.80 -28.03 3.41
N ILE A 782 -14.56 -28.35 3.02
CA ILE A 782 -14.18 -29.66 2.49
C ILE A 782 -13.40 -30.43 3.54
N GLN A 783 -13.85 -31.65 3.84
CA GLN A 783 -13.18 -32.62 4.72
C GLN A 783 -13.06 -33.93 3.96
N ILE A 784 -11.84 -34.49 3.91
CA ILE A 784 -11.52 -35.77 3.25
C ILE A 784 -10.46 -36.53 4.07
N GLU A 785 -10.46 -37.86 3.95
CA GLU A 785 -9.43 -38.69 4.58
C GLU A 785 -8.05 -38.43 3.94
N GLY A 786 -7.02 -38.25 4.78
CA GLY A 786 -5.67 -37.87 4.33
C GLY A 786 -5.47 -36.37 4.01
N GLY A 787 -6.55 -35.59 3.89
CA GLY A 787 -6.51 -34.12 3.82
C GLY A 787 -5.95 -33.48 2.54
N ILE A 788 -5.60 -34.27 1.51
CA ILE A 788 -5.19 -33.76 0.19
C ILE A 788 -5.82 -34.62 -0.91
N GLU A 789 -6.58 -33.99 -1.80
CA GLU A 789 -7.26 -34.61 -2.92
C GLU A 789 -6.26 -35.27 -3.88
N GLY A 790 -6.48 -36.54 -4.22
CA GLY A 790 -5.69 -37.27 -5.21
C GLY A 790 -4.34 -37.79 -4.70
N VAL A 791 -4.01 -37.59 -3.42
CA VAL A 791 -2.68 -37.92 -2.85
C VAL A 791 -2.35 -39.42 -2.91
N ASN A 792 -3.39 -40.27 -2.86
CA ASN A 792 -3.30 -41.73 -2.99
C ASN A 792 -3.26 -42.21 -4.46
N GLY A 793 -3.42 -41.29 -5.41
CA GLY A 793 -3.50 -41.58 -6.82
C GLY A 793 -4.85 -42.12 -7.29
N ASP A 794 -5.93 -41.97 -6.50
CA ASP A 794 -7.28 -42.25 -6.99
C ASP A 794 -7.85 -41.02 -7.73
N LYS A 795 -8.42 -41.27 -8.91
CA LYS A 795 -9.10 -40.27 -9.72
C LYS A 795 -10.47 -39.88 -9.12
N ASN A 796 -11.05 -40.77 -8.32
CA ASN A 796 -12.32 -40.54 -7.63
C ASN A 796 -12.24 -39.39 -6.60
N ASP A 797 -11.07 -39.10 -6.02
CA ASP A 797 -10.86 -37.96 -5.13
C ASP A 797 -11.22 -36.63 -5.83
N ILE A 798 -10.88 -36.52 -7.13
CA ILE A 798 -11.23 -35.37 -7.98
C ILE A 798 -12.68 -35.49 -8.47
N LEU A 799 -13.05 -36.67 -9.03
CA LEU A 799 -14.37 -36.87 -9.63
C LEU A 799 -15.53 -36.72 -8.63
N ASN A 800 -15.34 -37.10 -7.37
CA ASN A 800 -16.32 -36.95 -6.29
C ASN A 800 -16.21 -35.62 -5.54
N GLY A 801 -15.18 -34.80 -5.81
CA GLY A 801 -14.99 -33.49 -5.20
C GLY A 801 -16.21 -32.57 -5.40
N ARG A 802 -16.53 -31.78 -4.38
CA ARG A 802 -17.71 -30.89 -4.34
C ARG A 802 -17.36 -29.44 -4.63
N LEU A 803 -18.36 -28.67 -5.05
CA LEU A 803 -18.27 -27.22 -5.15
C LEU A 803 -18.59 -26.61 -3.78
N VAL A 804 -17.90 -25.54 -3.42
CA VAL A 804 -18.16 -24.75 -2.20
C VAL A 804 -18.72 -23.36 -2.52
N ASN A 805 -18.39 -22.80 -3.68
CA ASN A 805 -18.96 -21.53 -4.17
C ASN A 805 -19.68 -21.77 -5.51
N GLN A 806 -20.55 -20.86 -5.93
CA GLN A 806 -21.24 -20.96 -7.22
C GLN A 806 -20.26 -20.73 -8.39
N PRO A 807 -20.38 -21.46 -9.53
CA PRO A 807 -19.50 -21.25 -10.68
C PRO A 807 -19.52 -19.80 -11.18
N GLY A 808 -18.36 -19.14 -11.15
CA GLY A 808 -18.19 -17.75 -11.52
C GLY A 808 -18.74 -16.73 -10.52
N SER A 809 -18.93 -17.08 -9.23
CA SER A 809 -19.29 -16.10 -8.19
C SER A 809 -18.07 -15.43 -7.54
N MET A 810 -17.01 -16.20 -7.27
CA MET A 810 -15.75 -15.73 -6.68
C MET A 810 -14.57 -16.63 -7.08
N TRP A 811 -13.35 -16.20 -6.76
CA TRP A 811 -12.14 -17.02 -6.84
C TRP A 811 -12.08 -18.03 -5.67
N GLU A 812 -11.62 -19.25 -5.94
CA GLU A 812 -11.52 -20.34 -4.97
C GLU A 812 -10.37 -21.31 -5.33
N TYR A 813 -9.53 -21.66 -4.36
CA TYR A 813 -8.32 -22.42 -4.62
C TYR A 813 -8.50 -23.93 -4.37
N GLY A 814 -8.72 -24.66 -5.47
CA GLY A 814 -9.00 -26.10 -5.43
C GLY A 814 -8.63 -26.88 -6.67
N THR A 815 -9.21 -28.08 -6.78
CA THR A 815 -9.04 -29.09 -7.84
C THR A 815 -9.44 -28.66 -9.27
N ASN A 816 -9.75 -27.38 -9.49
CA ASN A 816 -10.09 -26.77 -10.77
C ASN A 816 -9.14 -27.19 -11.92
N ILE A 817 -7.83 -27.18 -11.67
CA ILE A 817 -6.82 -27.54 -12.70
C ILE A 817 -6.66 -29.06 -12.86
N ASP A 818 -7.03 -29.85 -11.87
CA ASP A 818 -7.13 -31.31 -12.01
C ASP A 818 -8.26 -31.69 -12.97
N TRP A 819 -9.42 -31.03 -12.86
CA TRP A 819 -10.51 -31.15 -13.86
C TRP A 819 -10.08 -30.70 -15.26
N ALA A 820 -9.32 -29.60 -15.37
CA ALA A 820 -8.77 -29.17 -16.66
C ALA A 820 -7.82 -30.24 -17.26
N GLY A 821 -7.03 -30.92 -16.43
CA GLY A 821 -6.23 -32.08 -16.83
C GLY A 821 -7.06 -33.25 -17.32
N ILE A 822 -8.15 -33.60 -16.63
CA ILE A 822 -9.09 -34.65 -17.04
C ILE A 822 -9.76 -34.32 -18.39
N ILE A 823 -10.03 -33.04 -18.66
CA ILE A 823 -10.53 -32.58 -19.97
C ILE A 823 -9.44 -32.76 -21.05
N VAL A 824 -8.18 -32.41 -20.78
CA VAL A 824 -7.06 -32.67 -21.72
C VAL A 824 -6.97 -34.15 -22.07
N GLU A 825 -7.04 -35.06 -21.09
CA GLU A 825 -7.01 -36.50 -21.34
C GLU A 825 -8.18 -36.96 -22.23
N ARG A 826 -9.41 -36.58 -21.87
CA ARG A 826 -10.63 -37.01 -22.59
C ARG A 826 -10.75 -36.42 -24.00
N VAL A 827 -10.10 -35.28 -24.27
CA VAL A 827 -10.14 -34.59 -25.57
C VAL A 827 -8.95 -34.97 -26.48
N SER A 828 -7.81 -35.34 -25.89
CA SER A 828 -6.64 -35.82 -26.64
C SER A 828 -6.67 -37.33 -26.91
N GLY A 829 -7.23 -38.12 -25.99
CA GLY A 829 -7.11 -39.58 -25.99
C GLY A 829 -5.77 -40.08 -25.44
N GLN A 830 -4.93 -39.21 -24.88
CA GLN A 830 -3.66 -39.51 -24.22
C GLN A 830 -3.79 -39.36 -22.70
N TYR A 831 -2.90 -40.00 -21.93
CA TYR A 831 -2.76 -39.68 -20.50
C TYR A 831 -2.00 -38.36 -20.30
N LEU A 832 -2.30 -37.62 -19.22
CA LEU A 832 -1.81 -36.24 -19.08
C LEU A 832 -0.28 -36.12 -19.08
N GLY A 833 0.42 -37.07 -18.47
CA GLY A 833 1.88 -37.13 -18.47
C GLY A 833 2.50 -37.45 -19.85
N GLU A 834 1.79 -38.18 -20.71
CA GLU A 834 2.19 -38.43 -22.10
C GLU A 834 2.02 -37.18 -22.95
N TYR A 835 0.88 -36.51 -22.81
CA TYR A 835 0.59 -35.25 -23.49
C TYR A 835 1.66 -34.19 -23.15
N PHE A 836 2.05 -34.09 -21.88
CA PHE A 836 3.14 -33.20 -21.46
C PHE A 836 4.48 -33.62 -22.08
N ALA A 837 4.80 -34.92 -22.10
CA ALA A 837 6.04 -35.43 -22.69
C ALA A 837 6.14 -35.14 -24.19
N GLU A 838 5.08 -35.41 -24.97
CA GLU A 838 5.07 -35.25 -26.43
C GLU A 838 4.94 -33.78 -26.87
N HIS A 839 4.02 -33.02 -26.27
CA HIS A 839 3.62 -31.71 -26.80
C HIS A 839 4.23 -30.51 -26.06
N ILE A 840 4.89 -30.73 -24.91
CA ILE A 840 5.55 -29.65 -24.14
C ILE A 840 7.03 -29.98 -23.91
N PHE A 841 7.36 -31.09 -23.26
CA PHE A 841 8.73 -31.38 -22.82
C PHE A 841 9.69 -31.69 -23.98
N ALA A 842 9.32 -32.60 -24.89
CA ALA A 842 10.16 -32.92 -26.05
C ALA A 842 10.41 -31.72 -26.99
N PRO A 843 9.42 -30.86 -27.32
CA PRO A 843 9.66 -29.60 -28.03
C PRO A 843 10.64 -28.65 -27.35
N LEU A 844 10.70 -28.63 -26.01
CA LEU A 844 11.60 -27.79 -25.22
C LEU A 844 12.98 -28.42 -24.96
N GLY A 845 13.21 -29.69 -25.35
CA GLY A 845 14.44 -30.41 -25.01
C GLY A 845 14.55 -30.74 -23.52
N ILE A 846 13.40 -31.00 -22.87
CA ILE A 846 13.31 -31.60 -21.53
C ILE A 846 13.13 -33.11 -21.72
N ASN A 847 13.90 -33.93 -21.01
CA ASN A 847 13.81 -35.39 -21.04
C ASN A 847 12.98 -35.94 -19.86
N PRO A 848 12.53 -37.22 -19.88
CA PRO A 848 11.73 -37.80 -18.80
C PRO A 848 12.43 -37.92 -17.45
N GLU A 849 13.75 -37.78 -17.39
CA GLU A 849 14.54 -37.69 -16.16
C GLU A 849 14.58 -36.26 -15.60
N GLY A 850 14.29 -35.27 -16.43
CA GLY A 850 14.27 -33.84 -16.12
C GLY A 850 12.90 -33.35 -15.64
N ALA A 851 11.82 -33.84 -16.22
CA ALA A 851 10.45 -33.67 -15.72
C ALA A 851 9.55 -34.86 -16.08
N SER A 852 8.79 -35.37 -15.11
CA SER A 852 7.84 -36.47 -15.28
C SER A 852 6.80 -36.50 -14.15
N MET A 853 5.61 -37.06 -14.40
CA MET A 853 4.66 -37.40 -13.34
C MET A 853 5.03 -38.71 -12.62
N PHE A 854 5.80 -39.57 -13.28
CA PHE A 854 6.27 -40.85 -12.77
C PHE A 854 7.79 -40.94 -12.92
N PRO A 855 8.58 -40.44 -11.94
CA PRO A 855 10.03 -40.56 -11.98
C PRO A 855 10.44 -42.04 -11.89
N THR A 856 11.40 -42.46 -12.71
CA THR A 856 11.90 -43.84 -12.74
C THR A 856 12.54 -44.23 -11.41
N LYS A 857 12.69 -45.55 -11.14
CA LYS A 857 13.39 -46.02 -9.92
C LYS A 857 14.86 -45.60 -9.83
N ASP A 858 15.46 -45.14 -10.93
CA ASP A 858 16.79 -44.54 -10.92
C ASP A 858 16.71 -43.04 -10.58
N ALA A 859 15.83 -42.28 -11.25
CA ALA A 859 15.58 -40.87 -10.96
C ALA A 859 15.11 -40.63 -9.51
N GLN A 860 14.37 -41.56 -8.92
CA GLN A 860 13.94 -41.51 -7.52
C GLN A 860 15.09 -41.49 -6.50
N LYS A 861 16.32 -41.90 -6.88
CA LYS A 861 17.51 -41.78 -6.03
C LYS A 861 17.93 -40.33 -5.80
N HIS A 862 17.58 -39.44 -6.71
CA HIS A 862 17.91 -38.01 -6.65
C HIS A 862 16.71 -37.16 -6.18
N LEU A 863 15.68 -37.77 -5.61
CA LEU A 863 14.53 -37.05 -5.08
C LEU A 863 14.92 -36.34 -3.78
N ALA A 864 14.72 -35.02 -3.71
CA ALA A 864 14.86 -34.28 -2.47
C ALA A 864 13.90 -34.82 -1.39
N HIS A 865 14.41 -35.05 -0.18
CA HIS A 865 13.62 -35.55 0.94
C HIS A 865 12.61 -34.48 1.38
N MET A 866 11.46 -34.91 1.91
CA MET A 866 10.38 -33.99 2.27
C MET A 866 10.41 -33.67 3.76
N HIS A 867 10.24 -32.40 4.13
CA HIS A 867 10.43 -31.93 5.50
C HIS A 867 9.16 -31.33 6.10
N GLN A 868 9.08 -31.38 7.44
CA GLN A 868 8.14 -30.60 8.24
C GLN A 868 8.94 -29.61 9.08
N ARG A 869 8.52 -28.35 9.10
CA ARG A 869 8.82 -27.43 10.21
C ARG A 869 7.68 -27.48 11.20
N ASP A 870 8.02 -27.65 12.47
CA ASP A 870 7.09 -27.56 13.60
C ASP A 870 6.98 -26.10 14.09
N ALA A 871 6.00 -25.82 14.96
CA ALA A 871 5.72 -24.46 15.45
C ALA A 871 6.84 -23.86 16.32
N ASP A 872 7.74 -24.68 16.87
CA ASP A 872 8.98 -24.26 17.54
C ASP A 872 10.10 -23.85 16.55
N GLY A 873 9.81 -23.87 15.24
CA GLY A 873 10.75 -23.59 14.15
C GLY A 873 11.65 -24.76 13.77
N LYS A 874 11.58 -25.89 14.48
CA LYS A 874 12.43 -27.07 14.26
C LYS A 874 12.05 -27.77 12.96
N LEU A 875 13.07 -28.07 12.16
CA LEU A 875 12.92 -28.82 10.91
C LEU A 875 13.21 -30.30 11.16
N LYS A 876 12.38 -31.19 10.61
CA LYS A 876 12.54 -32.65 10.62
C LYS A 876 12.17 -33.25 9.27
N GLU A 877 12.73 -34.39 8.94
CA GLU A 877 12.29 -35.18 7.78
C GLU A 877 10.91 -35.81 8.04
N ARG A 878 10.13 -36.03 6.97
CA ARG A 878 8.82 -36.70 7.01
C ARG A 878 8.60 -37.57 5.78
N GLU A 879 7.64 -38.49 5.86
CA GLU A 879 7.22 -39.23 4.67
C GLU A 879 6.68 -38.26 3.59
N HIS A 880 7.12 -38.49 2.35
CA HIS A 880 6.70 -37.76 1.16
C HIS A 880 5.18 -37.93 0.94
N LEU A 881 4.43 -36.81 0.88
CA LEU A 881 2.97 -36.85 0.78
C LEU A 881 2.49 -37.55 -0.49
N TYR A 882 2.89 -37.04 -1.65
CA TYR A 882 2.43 -37.51 -2.96
C TYR A 882 3.18 -38.78 -3.38
N LYS A 883 3.20 -39.81 -2.51
CA LYS A 883 4.00 -41.04 -2.70
C LYS A 883 3.43 -42.01 -3.72
N ALA A 884 2.16 -41.88 -4.10
CA ALA A 884 1.50 -42.84 -4.98
C ALA A 884 2.21 -43.02 -6.35
N PRO A 885 2.55 -41.97 -7.12
CA PRO A 885 3.29 -42.14 -8.39
C PRO A 885 4.66 -42.78 -8.23
N LEU A 886 5.37 -42.53 -7.12
CA LEU A 886 6.68 -43.14 -6.83
C LEU A 886 6.62 -44.67 -6.74
N SER A 887 5.43 -45.23 -6.45
CA SER A 887 5.18 -46.68 -6.40
C SER A 887 4.83 -47.31 -7.76
N ARG A 888 4.39 -46.52 -8.76
CA ARG A 888 3.88 -47.03 -10.05
C ARG A 888 5.02 -47.22 -11.05
N THR A 889 5.55 -48.45 -11.14
CA THR A 889 6.73 -48.76 -11.97
C THR A 889 6.41 -49.33 -13.33
N THR A 890 5.20 -49.86 -13.55
CA THR A 890 4.74 -50.33 -14.88
C THR A 890 3.75 -49.36 -15.50
N LYS A 891 3.60 -49.39 -16.82
CA LYS A 891 2.71 -48.48 -17.56
C LYS A 891 1.26 -48.63 -17.11
N GLU A 892 0.80 -49.87 -16.92
CA GLU A 892 -0.55 -50.19 -16.46
C GLU A 892 -0.84 -49.62 -15.06
N GLN A 893 0.17 -49.59 -14.19
CA GLN A 893 0.07 -49.00 -12.84
C GLN A 893 0.04 -47.46 -12.88
N GLN A 894 0.66 -46.84 -13.89
CA GLN A 894 0.69 -45.38 -14.09
C GLN A 894 -0.61 -44.89 -14.74
N ASP A 895 -1.18 -45.69 -15.63
CA ASP A 895 -2.46 -45.44 -16.31
C ASP A 895 -3.67 -45.60 -15.39
N GLN A 896 -3.55 -46.46 -14.37
CA GLN A 896 -4.52 -46.60 -13.27
C GLN A 896 -4.37 -45.53 -12.17
N CYS A 897 -3.33 -44.71 -12.22
CA CYS A 897 -3.06 -43.68 -11.22
C CYS A 897 -3.53 -42.31 -11.71
N LEU A 898 -4.13 -41.51 -10.83
CA LEU A 898 -4.46 -40.11 -11.13
C LEU A 898 -3.21 -39.34 -11.58
N GLN A 899 -3.28 -38.81 -12.79
CA GLN A 899 -2.27 -37.93 -13.36
C GLN A 899 -2.69 -36.48 -13.07
N SER A 900 -2.48 -36.05 -11.82
CA SER A 900 -2.97 -34.77 -11.29
C SER A 900 -2.45 -33.58 -12.10
N GLY A 901 -3.36 -32.86 -12.77
CA GLY A 901 -3.05 -31.58 -13.42
C GLY A 901 -2.79 -30.45 -12.41
N GLY A 902 -3.27 -30.59 -11.18
CA GLY A 902 -3.09 -29.63 -10.10
C GLY A 902 -1.78 -29.78 -9.32
N ALA A 903 -1.17 -30.97 -9.27
CA ALA A 903 -0.02 -31.26 -8.40
C ALA A 903 0.96 -32.35 -8.90
N GLY A 904 0.75 -32.95 -10.07
CA GLY A 904 1.33 -34.23 -10.45
C GLY A 904 2.82 -34.30 -10.81
N LEU A 905 3.50 -33.18 -11.09
CA LEU A 905 4.88 -33.22 -11.62
C LEU A 905 5.98 -33.31 -10.56
N TYR A 906 7.01 -34.06 -10.95
CA TYR A 906 8.36 -34.01 -10.41
C TYR A 906 9.27 -33.38 -11.47
N ALA A 907 10.16 -32.46 -11.07
CA ALA A 907 11.06 -31.80 -12.01
C ALA A 907 12.37 -31.35 -11.36
N LYS A 908 13.40 -31.18 -12.21
CA LYS A 908 14.63 -30.48 -11.87
C LYS A 908 14.45 -28.98 -12.14
N PRO A 909 14.85 -28.06 -11.24
CA PRO A 909 14.72 -26.61 -11.45
C PRO A 909 15.28 -26.11 -12.80
N LYS A 910 16.47 -26.56 -13.21
CA LYS A 910 17.09 -26.22 -14.50
C LYS A 910 16.33 -26.70 -15.75
N GLU A 911 15.46 -27.69 -15.60
CA GLU A 911 14.62 -28.22 -16.68
C GLU A 911 13.30 -27.45 -16.74
N TYR A 912 12.72 -27.12 -15.58
CA TYR A 912 11.50 -26.34 -15.48
C TYR A 912 11.67 -24.89 -16.00
N VAL A 913 12.84 -24.25 -15.81
CA VAL A 913 13.11 -22.92 -16.41
C VAL A 913 13.03 -22.90 -17.94
N LYS A 914 13.19 -24.04 -18.64
CA LYS A 914 13.01 -24.11 -20.10
C LYS A 914 11.54 -23.87 -20.49
N ILE A 915 10.59 -24.27 -19.64
CA ILE A 915 9.16 -23.99 -19.81
C ILE A 915 8.91 -22.50 -19.60
N LEU A 916 9.41 -21.95 -18.49
CA LEU A 916 9.27 -20.53 -18.16
C LEU A 916 9.88 -19.63 -19.25
N GLY A 917 11.09 -19.95 -19.72
CA GLY A 917 11.80 -19.24 -20.78
C GLY A 917 11.11 -19.32 -22.15
N ALA A 918 10.30 -20.35 -22.41
CA ALA A 918 9.48 -20.43 -23.63
C ALA A 918 8.23 -19.53 -23.54
N ILE A 919 7.57 -19.46 -22.38
CA ILE A 919 6.43 -18.56 -22.15
C ILE A 919 6.89 -17.09 -22.14
N LEU A 920 8.06 -16.79 -21.53
CA LEU A 920 8.74 -15.49 -21.61
C LEU A 920 9.02 -15.03 -23.05
N ASN A 921 9.14 -15.99 -23.98
CA ASN A 921 9.35 -15.80 -25.41
C ASN A 921 8.07 -16.03 -26.24
N ASP A 922 6.92 -15.62 -25.70
CA ASP A 922 5.65 -15.59 -26.42
C ASP A 922 5.26 -16.99 -26.96
N GLY A 923 5.62 -18.03 -26.20
CA GLY A 923 5.32 -19.44 -26.45
C GLY A 923 6.35 -20.20 -27.29
N LYS A 924 7.55 -19.63 -27.50
CA LYS A 924 8.64 -20.22 -28.30
C LYS A 924 9.87 -20.54 -27.46
N SER A 925 10.42 -21.75 -27.55
CA SER A 925 11.73 -22.04 -26.95
C SER A 925 12.83 -21.21 -27.60
N PRO A 926 13.62 -20.43 -26.84
CA PRO A 926 14.81 -19.78 -27.36
C PRO A 926 15.94 -20.77 -27.67
N GLN A 927 15.97 -21.96 -27.04
CA GLN A 927 17.01 -22.98 -27.28
C GLN A 927 16.72 -23.88 -28.49
N THR A 928 15.50 -24.42 -28.60
CA THR A 928 15.15 -25.38 -29.68
C THR A 928 14.50 -24.70 -30.89
N GLY A 929 14.07 -23.45 -30.75
CA GLY A 929 13.30 -22.72 -31.75
C GLY A 929 11.87 -23.23 -31.98
N LYS A 930 11.42 -24.25 -31.23
CA LYS A 930 10.07 -24.82 -31.33
C LYS A 930 9.03 -23.92 -30.66
N GLN A 931 7.84 -23.86 -31.24
CA GLN A 931 6.67 -23.21 -30.67
C GLN A 931 5.87 -24.25 -29.86
N ILE A 932 5.50 -23.91 -28.62
CA ILE A 932 4.58 -24.70 -27.78
C ILE A 932 3.21 -24.02 -27.63
N LEU A 933 3.13 -22.69 -27.73
CA LEU A 933 1.91 -21.90 -27.79
C LEU A 933 2.09 -20.74 -28.77
N LYS A 934 1.01 -20.26 -29.39
CA LYS A 934 0.97 -18.98 -30.11
C LYS A 934 1.14 -17.80 -29.16
N LYS A 935 1.58 -16.66 -29.71
CA LYS A 935 1.74 -15.42 -28.95
C LYS A 935 0.41 -14.97 -28.33
N GLU A 936 -0.67 -15.05 -29.10
CA GLU A 936 -2.02 -14.62 -28.68
C GLU A 936 -2.50 -15.45 -27.48
N SER A 937 -2.21 -16.75 -27.46
CA SER A 937 -2.52 -17.64 -26.34
C SER A 937 -1.68 -17.32 -25.11
N VAL A 938 -0.39 -16.99 -25.26
CA VAL A 938 0.45 -16.52 -24.13
C VAL A 938 0.03 -15.14 -23.64
N ASP A 939 -0.38 -14.22 -24.51
CA ASP A 939 -0.93 -12.93 -24.09
C ASP A 939 -2.21 -13.10 -23.28
N SER A 940 -3.10 -14.03 -23.68
CA SER A 940 -4.32 -14.36 -22.91
C SER A 940 -4.03 -14.90 -21.50
N MET A 941 -2.85 -15.47 -21.26
CA MET A 941 -2.46 -15.91 -19.92
C MET A 941 -2.28 -14.72 -18.96
N TRP A 942 -1.87 -13.55 -19.46
CA TRP A 942 -1.67 -12.31 -18.68
C TRP A 942 -2.93 -11.45 -18.56
N GLU A 943 -4.05 -11.82 -19.18
CA GLU A 943 -5.34 -11.18 -18.94
C GLU A 943 -5.84 -11.52 -17.52
N ASN A 944 -6.07 -10.51 -16.67
CA ASN A 944 -6.69 -10.72 -15.36
C ASN A 944 -8.13 -11.22 -15.55
N GLN A 945 -8.39 -12.47 -15.14
CA GLN A 945 -9.68 -13.13 -15.27
C GLN A 945 -10.66 -12.77 -14.13
N ILE A 946 -10.19 -12.07 -13.10
CA ILE A 946 -10.98 -11.68 -11.91
C ILE A 946 -10.87 -10.17 -11.57
N PRO A 947 -11.02 -9.23 -12.55
CA PRO A 947 -10.80 -7.80 -12.32
C PRO A 947 -11.76 -7.18 -11.28
N ASN A 948 -12.87 -7.85 -10.99
CA ASN A 948 -13.86 -7.43 -9.99
C ASN A 948 -13.54 -7.94 -8.56
N GLN A 949 -12.41 -8.64 -8.37
CA GLN A 949 -11.97 -9.17 -7.08
C GLN A 949 -10.52 -8.74 -6.78
N PRO A 950 -10.27 -7.43 -6.58
CA PRO A 950 -8.90 -6.88 -6.44
C PRO A 950 -8.18 -7.29 -5.14
N ASP A 951 -8.87 -7.93 -4.20
CA ASP A 951 -8.34 -8.32 -2.88
C ASP A 951 -8.45 -9.84 -2.61
N PHE A 952 -8.62 -10.66 -3.67
CA PHE A 952 -8.97 -12.09 -3.56
C PHE A 952 -8.02 -12.96 -2.73
N ALA A 953 -6.78 -12.51 -2.52
CA ALA A 953 -5.76 -13.18 -1.71
C ALA A 953 -5.28 -12.31 -0.53
N ARG A 954 -6.18 -11.50 0.05
CA ARG A 954 -6.01 -10.78 1.32
C ARG A 954 -6.96 -11.32 2.37
N ASN A 955 -6.50 -11.40 3.62
CA ASN A 955 -7.31 -11.71 4.81
C ASN A 955 -8.15 -13.01 4.70
N GLY A 956 -7.61 -14.02 4.03
CA GLY A 956 -8.23 -15.35 3.96
C GLY A 956 -8.34 -16.00 5.35
N PRO A 957 -9.33 -16.90 5.55
CA PRO A 957 -9.47 -17.62 6.82
C PRO A 957 -8.22 -18.48 7.14
N PRO A 958 -7.99 -18.84 8.41
CA PRO A 958 -6.93 -19.78 8.77
C PRO A 958 -7.08 -21.09 7.97
N PRO A 959 -5.98 -21.64 7.42
CA PRO A 959 -6.05 -22.81 6.53
C PRO A 959 -6.54 -24.04 7.30
N ALA A 960 -7.44 -24.80 6.68
CA ALA A 960 -8.04 -25.99 7.27
C ALA A 960 -7.03 -27.06 7.76
N ASN A 961 -5.81 -27.07 7.21
CA ASN A 961 -4.71 -27.88 7.74
C ASN A 961 -3.41 -27.07 7.91
N PRO A 962 -3.12 -26.56 9.13
CA PRO A 962 -1.91 -25.76 9.40
C PRO A 962 -0.60 -26.56 9.32
N MET A 963 -0.63 -27.89 9.23
CA MET A 963 0.58 -28.68 8.95
C MET A 963 1.00 -28.62 7.47
N LEU A 964 0.12 -28.15 6.59
CA LEU A 964 0.32 -28.12 5.14
C LEU A 964 0.46 -26.70 4.58
N VAL A 965 -0.17 -25.70 5.21
CA VAL A 965 -0.13 -24.29 4.80
C VAL A 965 -0.09 -23.39 6.04
N ASN A 966 0.78 -22.39 6.07
CA ASN A 966 0.79 -21.34 7.10
C ASN A 966 -0.30 -20.31 6.83
N GLN A 967 -0.99 -19.85 7.88
CA GLN A 967 -1.83 -18.66 7.76
C GLN A 967 -0.96 -17.46 7.37
N THR A 968 -1.32 -16.82 6.26
CA THR A 968 -0.57 -15.69 5.68
C THR A 968 -1.57 -14.58 5.34
N PRO A 969 -1.44 -13.34 5.87
CA PRO A 969 -2.43 -12.28 5.65
C PRO A 969 -2.59 -11.86 4.18
N GLU A 970 -1.52 -11.91 3.41
CA GLU A 970 -1.53 -11.66 1.95
C GLU A 970 -0.48 -12.54 1.25
N PHE A 971 -0.81 -13.15 0.11
CA PHE A 971 0.12 -14.04 -0.60
C PHE A 971 1.38 -13.34 -1.17
N TYR A 972 1.31 -12.04 -1.43
CA TYR A 972 2.45 -11.19 -1.77
C TYR A 972 2.16 -9.75 -1.32
N PRO A 973 2.51 -9.37 -0.07
CA PRO A 973 2.22 -8.02 0.43
C PRO A 973 2.95 -6.95 -0.37
N GLN A 974 2.30 -5.81 -0.59
CA GLN A 974 2.87 -4.63 -1.25
C GLN A 974 2.39 -3.35 -0.56
N ALA A 975 3.30 -2.42 -0.29
CA ALA A 975 2.97 -1.15 0.37
C ALA A 975 1.86 -0.36 -0.35
N GLY A 976 0.72 -0.16 0.32
CA GLY A 976 -0.44 0.56 -0.23
C GLY A 976 -1.51 -0.32 -0.88
N ASN A 977 -1.47 -1.64 -0.65
CA ASN A 977 -2.51 -2.62 -1.00
C ASN A 977 -3.04 -2.51 -2.46
N PRO A 978 -2.17 -2.46 -3.48
CA PRO A 978 -2.60 -2.35 -4.88
C PRO A 978 -3.45 -3.56 -5.31
N PRO A 979 -4.32 -3.41 -6.34
CA PRO A 979 -5.13 -4.50 -6.85
C PRO A 979 -4.32 -5.74 -7.24
N GLN A 980 -4.80 -6.89 -6.80
CA GLN A 980 -4.31 -8.21 -7.17
C GLN A 980 -5.02 -8.72 -8.44
N GLY A 981 -4.46 -9.73 -9.11
CA GLY A 981 -5.13 -10.41 -10.23
C GLY A 981 -4.74 -11.87 -10.38
N TRP A 982 -5.54 -12.60 -11.16
CA TRP A 982 -5.27 -13.99 -11.52
C TRP A 982 -5.35 -14.18 -13.03
N GLY A 983 -4.29 -14.74 -13.61
CA GLY A 983 -4.20 -15.06 -15.04
C GLY A 983 -4.35 -16.55 -15.28
N PHE A 984 -4.26 -17.02 -16.53
CA PHE A 984 -4.24 -18.45 -16.77
C PHE A 984 -2.89 -19.05 -16.35
N GLY A 985 -2.89 -19.75 -15.22
CA GLY A 985 -1.75 -20.51 -14.70
C GLY A 985 -1.07 -19.93 -13.46
N GLY A 986 -1.40 -18.72 -13.01
CA GLY A 986 -0.79 -18.11 -11.83
C GLY A 986 -1.29 -16.71 -11.45
N PHE A 987 -0.73 -16.20 -10.35
CA PHE A 987 -1.02 -14.89 -9.79
C PHE A 987 -0.38 -13.78 -10.63
N LEU A 988 -1.08 -12.66 -10.82
CA LEU A 988 -0.60 -11.48 -11.55
C LEU A 988 -0.21 -10.36 -10.58
N THR A 989 1.06 -9.97 -10.62
CA THR A 989 1.56 -8.76 -9.96
C THR A 989 1.30 -7.55 -10.86
N ILE A 990 0.20 -6.83 -10.58
CA ILE A 990 -0.33 -5.71 -11.42
C ILE A 990 0.49 -4.41 -11.27
N GLN A 991 1.18 -4.21 -10.15
CA GLN A 991 2.08 -3.08 -9.89
C GLN A 991 3.50 -3.60 -9.59
N PRO A 992 4.57 -2.83 -9.85
CA PRO A 992 5.94 -3.28 -9.61
C PRO A 992 6.15 -3.68 -8.13
N GLY A 993 6.75 -4.85 -7.90
CA GLY A 993 6.92 -5.42 -6.56
C GLY A 993 8.22 -4.97 -5.88
N GLU A 994 8.26 -5.07 -4.55
CA GLU A 994 9.39 -4.59 -3.71
C GLU A 994 10.71 -5.35 -3.96
N SER A 995 10.65 -6.55 -4.55
CA SER A 995 11.85 -7.25 -5.05
C SER A 995 12.44 -6.63 -6.32
N GLY A 996 11.77 -5.67 -6.98
CA GLY A 996 12.18 -5.09 -8.26
C GLY A 996 11.50 -5.70 -9.49
N ARG A 997 10.64 -6.72 -9.30
CA ARG A 997 9.82 -7.31 -10.37
C ARG A 997 8.90 -6.28 -11.01
N GLY A 998 8.71 -6.38 -12.33
CA GLY A 998 7.86 -5.48 -13.11
C GLY A 998 6.36 -5.69 -12.88
N ALA A 999 5.56 -4.73 -13.39
CA ALA A 999 4.09 -4.74 -13.37
C ALA A 999 3.45 -5.78 -14.33
N ASN A 1000 4.29 -6.63 -14.94
CA ASN A 1000 3.91 -7.63 -15.94
C ASN A 1000 4.41 -9.03 -15.52
N THR A 1001 4.46 -9.27 -14.21
CA THR A 1001 5.01 -10.50 -13.62
C THR A 1001 3.91 -11.48 -13.24
N MET A 1002 3.97 -12.69 -13.79
CA MET A 1002 3.15 -13.83 -13.35
C MET A 1002 4.00 -14.76 -12.50
N TRP A 1003 3.44 -15.30 -11.42
CA TRP A 1003 4.15 -16.21 -10.53
C TRP A 1003 3.20 -17.19 -9.83
N TRP A 1004 3.70 -18.35 -9.40
CA TRP A 1004 2.98 -19.25 -8.51
C TRP A 1004 3.90 -20.17 -7.71
N MET A 1005 3.32 -20.95 -6.79
CA MET A 1005 4.05 -21.80 -5.85
C MET A 1005 3.52 -23.23 -5.79
N GLY A 1006 4.41 -24.16 -5.47
CA GLY A 1006 4.12 -25.53 -5.08
C GLY A 1006 4.04 -25.66 -3.56
N LEU A 1007 3.18 -26.57 -3.08
CA LEU A 1007 2.91 -26.78 -1.64
C LEU A 1007 4.20 -26.89 -0.81
N ALA A 1008 5.17 -27.70 -1.27
CA ALA A 1008 6.45 -27.92 -0.59
C ALA A 1008 7.47 -26.76 -0.67
N ASN A 1009 6.99 -25.52 -0.85
CA ASN A 1009 7.76 -24.27 -0.97
C ASN A 1009 8.68 -24.19 -2.22
N CYS A 1010 8.22 -24.72 -3.36
CA CYS A 1010 8.79 -24.41 -4.68
C CYS A 1010 8.14 -23.12 -5.22
N PHE A 1011 8.91 -22.18 -5.79
CA PHE A 1011 8.38 -20.89 -6.28
C PHE A 1011 8.90 -20.57 -7.67
N TRP A 1012 8.02 -20.21 -8.62
CA TRP A 1012 8.43 -19.74 -9.96
C TRP A 1012 7.82 -18.38 -10.30
N TRP A 1013 8.52 -17.62 -11.14
CA TRP A 1013 8.00 -16.36 -11.70
C TRP A 1013 8.47 -16.18 -13.16
N ILE A 1014 7.70 -15.38 -13.91
CA ILE A 1014 7.97 -14.95 -15.29
C ILE A 1014 7.67 -13.44 -15.36
N ASP A 1015 8.70 -12.64 -15.56
CA ASP A 1015 8.61 -11.19 -15.70
C ASP A 1015 8.81 -10.78 -17.16
N ARG A 1016 7.70 -10.45 -17.83
CA ARG A 1016 7.71 -10.03 -19.24
C ARG A 1016 8.20 -8.60 -19.45
N GLU A 1017 8.29 -7.79 -18.40
CA GLU A 1017 8.81 -6.42 -18.45
C GLU A 1017 10.34 -6.40 -18.39
N LYS A 1018 10.93 -7.13 -17.43
CA LYS A 1018 12.38 -7.24 -17.24
C LYS A 1018 13.03 -8.32 -18.11
N GLY A 1019 12.24 -9.21 -18.72
CA GLY A 1019 12.77 -10.24 -19.63
C GLY A 1019 13.48 -11.39 -18.91
N VAL A 1020 13.02 -11.73 -17.70
CA VAL A 1020 13.63 -12.73 -16.81
C VAL A 1020 12.57 -13.70 -16.29
N ALA A 1021 12.94 -14.96 -16.07
CA ALA A 1021 12.14 -15.92 -15.34
C ALA A 1021 13.02 -16.82 -14.47
N GLY A 1022 12.44 -17.53 -13.49
CA GLY A 1022 13.21 -18.44 -12.65
C GLY A 1022 12.36 -19.30 -11.71
N ILE A 1023 13.03 -20.22 -11.01
CA ILE A 1023 12.43 -21.10 -10.00
C ILE A 1023 13.40 -21.37 -8.84
N LEU A 1024 12.86 -21.33 -7.62
CA LEU A 1024 13.44 -21.93 -6.42
C LEU A 1024 12.78 -23.30 -6.16
N GLY A 1025 13.59 -24.35 -6.01
CA GLY A 1025 13.18 -25.66 -5.53
C GLY A 1025 13.52 -25.85 -4.05
N ALA A 1026 12.52 -26.24 -3.26
CA ALA A 1026 12.64 -26.69 -1.88
C ALA A 1026 11.71 -27.89 -1.64
N GLN A 1027 11.83 -28.57 -0.50
CA GLN A 1027 10.88 -29.61 -0.07
C GLN A 1027 10.57 -29.47 1.43
N VAL A 1028 9.90 -28.36 1.78
CA VAL A 1028 9.56 -28.02 3.18
C VAL A 1028 8.05 -27.75 3.29
N LEU A 1029 7.44 -28.20 4.38
CA LEU A 1029 6.07 -27.89 4.78
C LEU A 1029 6.05 -27.30 6.20
N PRO A 1030 5.06 -26.49 6.59
CA PRO A 1030 3.94 -26.02 5.78
C PRO A 1030 4.36 -25.05 4.65
N ASN A 1031 3.49 -24.88 3.66
CA ASN A 1031 3.62 -23.85 2.62
C ASN A 1031 3.64 -22.45 3.27
N GLY A 1032 4.46 -21.54 2.75
CA GLY A 1032 4.74 -20.26 3.41
C GLY A 1032 5.81 -20.40 4.50
N ASP A 1033 6.84 -21.21 4.27
CA ASP A 1033 7.90 -21.46 5.25
C ASP A 1033 8.75 -20.20 5.49
N PRO A 1034 8.97 -19.76 6.75
CA PRO A 1034 9.64 -18.51 7.08
C PRO A 1034 11.16 -18.50 6.80
N LYS A 1035 11.75 -19.62 6.38
CA LYS A 1035 13.15 -19.70 5.91
C LYS A 1035 13.25 -19.82 4.38
N VAL A 1036 12.26 -20.40 3.71
CA VAL A 1036 12.25 -20.54 2.24
C VAL A 1036 11.62 -19.34 1.52
N ILE A 1037 10.53 -18.75 2.04
CA ILE A 1037 9.88 -17.58 1.43
C ILE A 1037 10.87 -16.40 1.23
N PRO A 1038 11.67 -16.00 2.25
CA PRO A 1038 12.61 -14.89 2.07
C PRO A 1038 13.79 -15.26 1.17
N ALA A 1039 14.14 -16.55 1.05
CA ALA A 1039 15.18 -17.01 0.12
C ALA A 1039 14.78 -16.75 -1.34
N TRP A 1040 13.53 -17.06 -1.72
CA TRP A 1040 13.01 -16.75 -3.05
C TRP A 1040 13.01 -15.24 -3.32
N PHE A 1041 12.44 -14.45 -2.41
CA PHE A 1041 12.36 -12.98 -2.54
C PHE A 1041 13.74 -12.35 -2.66
N MET A 1042 14.71 -12.74 -1.82
CA MET A 1042 16.07 -12.20 -1.86
C MET A 1042 16.86 -12.64 -3.08
N CYS A 1043 16.66 -13.86 -3.60
CA CYS A 1043 17.29 -14.28 -4.86
C CYS A 1043 16.71 -13.53 -6.07
N GLU A 1044 15.39 -13.37 -6.14
CA GLU A 1044 14.73 -12.56 -7.16
C GLU A 1044 15.24 -11.10 -7.10
N LYS A 1045 15.26 -10.50 -5.90
CA LYS A 1045 15.77 -9.15 -5.71
C LYS A 1045 17.24 -9.00 -6.10
N THR A 1046 18.09 -9.96 -5.73
CA THR A 1046 19.51 -9.93 -6.09
C THR A 1046 19.72 -10.02 -7.60
N ILE A 1047 18.81 -10.66 -8.35
CA ILE A 1047 18.83 -10.60 -9.82
C ILE A 1047 18.51 -9.18 -10.29
N TYR A 1048 17.36 -8.61 -9.91
CA TYR A 1048 16.93 -7.30 -10.42
C TYR A 1048 17.85 -6.14 -10.03
N ASP A 1049 18.45 -6.19 -8.84
CA ASP A 1049 19.47 -5.22 -8.39
C ASP A 1049 20.80 -5.32 -9.18
N ASN A 1050 20.98 -6.34 -10.04
CA ASN A 1050 22.24 -6.65 -10.74
C ASN A 1050 22.08 -6.98 -12.24
N LEU A 1051 20.94 -6.65 -12.87
CA LEU A 1051 20.82 -6.69 -14.34
C LEU A 1051 21.54 -5.47 -14.96
N GLU A 1052 22.44 -5.72 -15.91
CA GLU A 1052 23.25 -4.69 -16.61
C GLU A 1052 22.58 -4.12 -17.89
#